data_AF-A0A0J6FEA0-F1
#
_entry.id   AF-A0A0J6FEA0-F1
#
_cell.length_a   1.000
_cell.length_b   1.000
_cell.length_c   1.000
_cell.angle_alpha   90.00
_cell.angle_beta   90.00
_cell.angle_gamma   90.00
#
_symmetry.space_group_name_H-M   'P 1'
#
loop_
_entity.id
_entity.type
_entity.pdbx_description
1 polymer ?
#
loop_
_entity_poly.entity_id
_entity_poly.type
_entity_poly.pdbx_seq_one_letter_code
_entity_poly.pdbx_strand_id
1 'polypeptide(L)'
;MSQLRFDGQTVVVTGAGGGLGKAYAVFFGSRGANVVVNDLGGSHTGEGHSSKAADVVVDEIRSKGGKAVANYDSVEFGEKIIETAIKNFGRIDILINNAGILRDVSFKNMKDQDWDLINQVHTYGSYKCSRAAWPYFRKQKFGRVINTASAAGLFGNFGQTNYSAAKLALVGFTETLAKEGIKYNIHANVIAPIAASRMTETVMPPEVLENLKPEWVVPLVAFLVHSSCKETGSIFEAGAGHVAKLRWERAKGALLKTDDSLTPGALLAKWDQVNNFSEPSYPTGPNDFMDLLEEGRKLPSSPAAKQPDFTGKVALITGAGNGLGRAYALLFAKLGAAVVVNDLVDPEPVVQEIKQMGGKAVGSKASVEDGAAVVKPAIDAFGRIDILVNNAGILRDKAFTNMDDSLWNPIINVHLRGTYSVTKAAWPYMLKQKYGRIVNTTSTSGIYGNFGQANYAAAKLGILGFSRALALEGAKYNILVNTIAPNAGTQMTRTVMPEEVVQAFKPDQVAPIVALLCSDMVPQPATKGLYECGSGWFGRTRWQRSGGHGFPIDVELTPEAVAAMWSKITNFDDGRADHPEDGQAGFKSIMENMSNRSGGSAAKGSDENQQILDAITAAKGMKAEGTSFDYTDRDVILYNVSLGAKRTQLPLVYENDDNFQPLPTFGVVPWFNTDIPWNMGEIVANFSPMMLLHGEQYLEIKKFPIPTAAKTISYPKLIDVVDKGNAAIVVNGYITKDANTGEDLFYNESTMFIRGSGGFGGPSKPTARRPAGATAAYKPPQRKPDAVIEEKTSEDQAALYRLNGDRNPLHIDPEFSKVGGFKIPILHGLCSMGISGKHVFSKFGAFKNIKVRFAGVVLPGQTLRTEMWKEGNFVLFQTTVVETGKPAIAGAGVELVSDKASKL
;
A
#
# COMPACT_ATOMS: atom_id res chain seq x y z
N MET A 1 22.72 -17.00 24.31
CA MET A 1 22.07 -16.30 25.44
C MET A 1 21.16 -17.28 26.16
N SER A 2 20.95 -17.12 27.46
CA SER A 2 19.89 -17.85 28.16
C SER A 2 18.53 -17.45 27.59
N GLN A 3 17.56 -18.36 27.69
CA GLN A 3 16.19 -18.13 27.27
C GLN A 3 15.58 -16.96 28.07
N LEU A 4 14.98 -15.97 27.39
CA LEU A 4 14.15 -14.91 27.96
C LEU A 4 12.84 -15.53 28.46
N ARG A 5 12.56 -15.31 29.75
CA ARG A 5 11.43 -15.89 30.48
C ARG A 5 10.60 -14.80 31.15
N PHE A 6 9.34 -15.12 31.42
CA PHE A 6 8.35 -14.21 31.98
C PHE A 6 7.73 -14.82 33.26
N ASP A 7 8.50 -15.64 33.97
CA ASP A 7 8.04 -16.35 35.17
C ASP A 7 7.52 -15.38 36.23
N GLY A 8 6.33 -15.67 36.76
CA GLY A 8 5.68 -14.84 37.77
C GLY A 8 5.12 -13.50 37.26
N GLN A 9 5.25 -13.20 35.97
CA GLN A 9 4.60 -12.07 35.33
C GLN A 9 3.22 -12.43 34.79
N THR A 10 2.32 -11.45 34.73
CA THR A 10 0.98 -11.63 34.18
C THR A 10 0.79 -10.80 32.91
N VAL A 11 0.37 -11.46 31.83
CA VAL A 11 0.17 -10.90 30.50
C VAL A 11 -1.31 -10.90 30.18
N VAL A 12 -1.85 -9.73 29.81
CA VAL A 12 -3.19 -9.61 29.22
C VAL A 12 -3.05 -9.40 27.73
N VAL A 13 -3.70 -10.27 26.93
CA VAL A 13 -3.74 -10.14 25.46
C VAL A 13 -5.19 -9.98 25.03
N THR A 14 -5.52 -8.85 24.41
CA THR A 14 -6.87 -8.60 23.87
C THR A 14 -7.02 -9.15 22.45
N GLY A 15 -8.19 -9.69 22.11
CA GLY A 15 -8.44 -10.36 20.82
C GLY A 15 -7.55 -11.59 20.63
N ALA A 16 -7.45 -12.42 21.66
CA ALA A 16 -6.49 -13.52 21.77
C ALA A 16 -7.07 -14.90 21.38
N GLY A 17 -8.30 -14.97 20.87
CA GLY A 17 -8.93 -16.20 20.43
C GLY A 17 -8.44 -16.73 19.07
N GLY A 18 -7.64 -15.94 18.33
CA GLY A 18 -7.06 -16.34 17.06
C GLY A 18 -5.94 -15.41 16.57
N GLY A 19 -5.34 -15.74 15.43
CA GLY A 19 -4.32 -14.93 14.76
C GLY A 19 -3.13 -14.53 15.66
N LEU A 20 -2.67 -13.29 15.53
CA LEU A 20 -1.57 -12.71 16.34
C LEU A 20 -1.83 -12.80 17.84
N GLY A 21 -3.04 -12.50 18.30
CA GLY A 21 -3.38 -12.53 19.72
C GLY A 21 -3.20 -13.92 20.34
N LYS A 22 -3.68 -14.96 19.64
CA LYS A 22 -3.43 -16.36 20.04
C LYS A 22 -1.94 -16.67 20.08
N ALA A 23 -1.19 -16.28 19.05
CA ALA A 23 0.25 -16.55 18.96
C ALA A 23 1.03 -15.90 20.14
N TYR A 24 0.69 -14.67 20.52
CA TYR A 24 1.24 -14.04 21.72
C TYR A 24 0.89 -14.83 22.98
N ALA A 25 -0.39 -15.14 23.18
CA ALA A 25 -0.87 -15.82 24.40
C ALA A 25 -0.19 -17.19 24.60
N VAL A 26 -0.11 -18.00 23.55
CA VAL A 26 0.55 -19.32 23.59
C VAL A 26 2.05 -19.17 23.85
N PHE A 27 2.71 -18.19 23.23
CA PHE A 27 4.13 -17.94 23.45
C PHE A 27 4.43 -17.49 24.89
N PHE A 28 3.69 -16.52 25.44
CA PHE A 28 3.92 -16.07 26.81
C PHE A 28 3.63 -17.18 27.83
N GLY A 29 2.60 -17.99 27.58
CA GLY A 29 2.30 -19.18 28.39
C GLY A 29 3.45 -20.20 28.37
N SER A 30 4.06 -20.45 27.20
CA SER A 30 5.20 -21.37 27.09
C SER A 30 6.49 -20.83 27.72
N ARG A 31 6.61 -19.50 27.86
CA ARG A 31 7.72 -18.82 28.55
C ARG A 31 7.44 -18.48 30.02
N GLY A 32 6.43 -19.11 30.63
CA GLY A 32 6.20 -19.12 32.07
C GLY A 32 5.30 -17.99 32.62
N ALA A 33 4.71 -17.16 31.76
CA ALA A 33 3.78 -16.13 32.20
C ALA A 33 2.43 -16.72 32.61
N ASN A 34 1.72 -16.01 33.49
CA ASN A 34 0.28 -16.16 33.65
C ASN A 34 -0.41 -15.36 32.54
N VAL A 35 -1.35 -15.98 31.81
CA VAL A 35 -1.97 -15.34 30.63
C VAL A 35 -3.47 -15.14 30.82
N VAL A 36 -3.94 -13.91 30.64
CA VAL A 36 -5.37 -13.62 30.42
C VAL A 36 -5.63 -13.56 28.93
N VAL A 37 -6.40 -14.52 28.44
CA VAL A 37 -6.83 -14.61 27.05
C VAL A 37 -8.18 -13.89 26.94
N ASN A 38 -8.18 -12.64 26.50
CA ASN A 38 -9.42 -11.90 26.25
C ASN A 38 -9.85 -12.09 24.80
N ASP A 39 -11.09 -12.57 24.59
CA ASP A 39 -11.73 -12.56 23.28
C ASP A 39 -13.25 -12.53 23.42
N LEU A 40 -13.90 -11.59 22.72
CA LEU A 40 -15.36 -11.44 22.69
C LEU A 40 -16.06 -12.54 21.87
N GLY A 41 -15.31 -13.21 20.97
CA GLY A 41 -15.82 -14.25 20.09
C GLY A 41 -16.54 -13.76 18.84
N GLY A 42 -16.30 -12.52 18.43
CA GLY A 42 -16.87 -11.93 17.21
C GLY A 42 -16.09 -12.29 15.94
N SER A 43 -16.72 -12.07 14.78
CA SER A 43 -16.09 -12.20 13.45
C SER A 43 -15.03 -11.11 13.22
N HIS A 44 -14.30 -11.16 12.08
CA HIS A 44 -13.38 -10.06 11.69
C HIS A 44 -14.14 -8.77 11.34
N THR A 45 -15.45 -8.88 11.12
CA THR A 45 -16.39 -7.76 11.04
C THR A 45 -17.05 -7.47 12.41
N GLY A 46 -16.60 -8.02 13.54
CA GLY A 46 -17.17 -7.70 14.85
C GLY A 46 -18.64 -8.11 15.05
N GLU A 47 -19.13 -9.09 14.29
CA GLU A 47 -20.47 -9.67 14.47
C GLU A 47 -20.40 -10.98 15.27
N GLY A 48 -21.39 -11.24 16.13
CA GLY A 48 -21.50 -12.46 16.92
C GLY A 48 -20.76 -12.42 18.27
N HIS A 49 -21.08 -13.39 19.13
CA HIS A 49 -20.45 -13.61 20.44
C HIS A 49 -20.26 -15.12 20.68
N SER A 50 -19.05 -15.53 21.06
CA SER A 50 -18.72 -16.94 21.33
C SER A 50 -17.56 -17.06 22.32
N SER A 51 -17.83 -17.57 23.52
CA SER A 51 -16.78 -17.79 24.54
C SER A 51 -15.73 -18.81 24.10
N LYS A 52 -16.09 -19.70 23.16
CA LYS A 52 -15.30 -20.84 22.72
C LYS A 52 -13.90 -20.46 22.19
N ALA A 53 -13.75 -19.29 21.59
CA ALA A 53 -12.47 -18.88 21.01
C ALA A 53 -11.39 -18.67 22.08
N ALA A 54 -11.72 -17.98 23.18
CA ALA A 54 -10.80 -17.79 24.30
C ALA A 54 -10.54 -19.10 25.05
N ASP A 55 -11.58 -19.91 25.28
CA ASP A 55 -11.48 -21.21 25.97
C ASP A 55 -10.48 -22.15 25.28
N VAL A 56 -10.56 -22.29 23.95
CA VAL A 56 -9.65 -23.15 23.18
C VAL A 56 -8.18 -22.78 23.38
N VAL A 57 -7.87 -21.47 23.43
CA VAL A 57 -6.49 -21.00 23.62
C VAL A 57 -6.03 -21.21 25.07
N VAL A 58 -6.92 -21.01 26.03
CA VAL A 58 -6.63 -21.29 27.45
C VAL A 58 -6.35 -22.78 27.67
N ASP A 59 -7.15 -23.66 27.08
CA ASP A 59 -6.98 -25.10 27.17
C ASP A 59 -5.66 -25.53 26.53
N GLU A 60 -5.30 -24.95 25.38
CA GLU A 60 -4.00 -25.21 24.72
C GLU A 60 -2.81 -24.81 25.61
N ILE A 61 -2.89 -23.66 26.30
CA ILE A 61 -1.83 -23.21 27.21
C ILE A 61 -1.74 -24.16 28.42
N ARG A 62 -2.88 -24.52 29.02
CA ARG A 62 -2.95 -25.39 30.20
C ARG A 62 -2.49 -26.82 29.90
N SER A 63 -2.84 -27.37 28.74
CA SER A 63 -2.42 -28.71 28.33
C SER A 63 -0.90 -28.82 28.14
N LYS A 64 -0.23 -27.69 27.89
CA LYS A 64 1.24 -27.58 27.79
C LYS A 64 1.89 -27.18 29.13
N GLY A 65 1.15 -27.19 30.24
CA GLY A 65 1.64 -26.88 31.59
C GLY A 65 1.71 -25.38 31.93
N GLY A 66 1.21 -24.50 31.06
CA GLY A 66 1.13 -23.07 31.30
C GLY A 66 -0.06 -22.66 32.17
N LYS A 67 -0.09 -21.39 32.60
CA LYS A 67 -1.18 -20.82 33.41
C LYS A 67 -1.97 -19.81 32.57
N ALA A 68 -3.24 -20.08 32.34
CA ALA A 68 -4.12 -19.17 31.61
C ALA A 68 -5.54 -19.12 32.17
N VAL A 69 -6.24 -18.01 31.93
CA VAL A 69 -7.66 -17.82 32.21
C VAL A 69 -8.31 -17.03 31.07
N ALA A 70 -9.55 -17.38 30.72
CA ALA A 70 -10.31 -16.71 29.68
C ALA A 70 -11.00 -15.45 30.24
N ASN A 71 -11.18 -14.46 29.37
CA ASN A 71 -12.07 -13.33 29.59
C ASN A 71 -12.88 -13.08 28.31
N TYR A 72 -14.17 -12.77 28.45
CA TYR A 72 -15.11 -12.65 27.32
C TYR A 72 -15.66 -11.23 27.15
N ASP A 73 -15.16 -10.26 27.92
CA ASP A 73 -15.66 -8.89 27.89
C ASP A 73 -15.21 -8.16 26.61
N SER A 74 -16.04 -7.24 26.13
CA SER A 74 -15.61 -6.27 25.12
C SER A 74 -14.46 -5.42 25.67
N VAL A 75 -13.51 -5.06 24.82
CA VAL A 75 -12.38 -4.17 25.16
C VAL A 75 -12.81 -2.78 25.63
N GLU A 76 -14.06 -2.41 25.37
CA GLU A 76 -14.70 -1.21 25.93
C GLU A 76 -14.78 -1.24 27.46
N PHE A 77 -14.88 -2.44 28.03
CA PHE A 77 -14.92 -2.71 29.47
C PHE A 77 -13.55 -3.15 29.98
N GLY A 78 -12.52 -2.40 29.61
CA GLY A 78 -11.13 -2.71 29.96
C GLY A 78 -10.92 -2.97 31.46
N GLU A 79 -11.69 -2.32 32.34
CA GLU A 79 -11.68 -2.58 33.77
C GLU A 79 -12.00 -4.03 34.14
N LYS A 80 -12.96 -4.69 33.47
CA LYS A 80 -13.32 -6.09 33.73
C LYS A 80 -12.24 -7.05 33.24
N ILE A 81 -11.62 -6.72 32.11
CA ILE A 81 -10.50 -7.48 31.56
C ILE A 81 -9.31 -7.45 32.53
N ILE A 82 -8.93 -6.26 33.02
CA ILE A 82 -7.83 -6.13 33.97
C ILE A 82 -8.20 -6.74 35.34
N GLU A 83 -9.45 -6.59 35.79
CA GLU A 83 -9.94 -7.23 37.02
C GLU A 83 -9.79 -8.76 36.96
N THR A 84 -9.97 -9.37 35.80
CA THR A 84 -9.72 -10.81 35.61
C THR A 84 -8.26 -11.18 35.90
N ALA A 85 -7.30 -10.37 35.44
CA ALA A 85 -5.88 -10.59 35.75
C ALA A 85 -5.61 -10.49 37.26
N ILE A 86 -6.16 -9.46 37.91
CA ILE A 86 -5.97 -9.22 39.34
C ILE A 86 -6.61 -10.32 40.19
N LYS A 87 -7.85 -10.75 39.88
CA LYS A 87 -8.54 -11.81 40.64
C LYS A 87 -7.83 -13.15 40.55
N ASN A 88 -7.28 -13.50 39.39
CA ASN A 88 -6.69 -14.83 39.17
C ASN A 88 -5.20 -14.90 39.51
N PHE A 89 -4.46 -13.80 39.30
CA PHE A 89 -3.00 -13.80 39.40
C PHE A 89 -2.43 -12.70 40.31
N GLY A 90 -3.27 -11.82 40.85
CA GLY A 90 -2.89 -10.78 41.81
C GLY A 90 -2.14 -9.58 41.21
N ARG A 91 -1.85 -9.58 39.91
CA ARG A 91 -1.04 -8.55 39.24
C ARG A 91 -1.29 -8.49 37.74
N ILE A 92 -0.76 -7.45 37.11
CA ILE A 92 -0.60 -7.32 35.65
C ILE A 92 0.74 -6.67 35.37
N ASP A 93 1.49 -7.19 34.39
CA ASP A 93 2.83 -6.72 34.04
C ASP A 93 2.92 -6.27 32.58
N ILE A 94 2.20 -6.97 31.70
CA ILE A 94 2.24 -6.76 30.26
C ILE A 94 0.81 -6.66 29.75
N LEU A 95 0.52 -5.60 28.99
CA LEU A 95 -0.74 -5.42 28.27
C LEU A 95 -0.44 -5.35 26.76
N ILE A 96 -1.05 -6.26 26.00
CA ILE A 96 -0.98 -6.28 24.54
C ILE A 96 -2.36 -5.91 24.00
N ASN A 97 -2.51 -4.64 23.60
CA ASN A 97 -3.70 -4.12 22.94
C ASN A 97 -3.70 -4.57 21.46
N ASN A 98 -4.21 -5.77 21.23
CA ASN A 98 -4.21 -6.43 19.92
C ASN A 98 -5.61 -6.54 19.28
N ALA A 99 -6.68 -6.53 20.09
CA ALA A 99 -8.05 -6.65 19.58
C ALA A 99 -8.35 -5.68 18.43
N GLY A 100 -9.01 -6.19 17.39
CA GLY A 100 -9.29 -5.42 16.19
C GLY A 100 -10.28 -6.08 15.26
N ILE A 101 -10.93 -5.23 14.47
CA ILE A 101 -11.94 -5.55 13.45
C ILE A 101 -11.75 -4.66 12.21
N LEU A 102 -12.39 -5.00 11.09
CA LEU A 102 -12.39 -4.22 9.85
C LEU A 102 -13.79 -3.84 9.37
N ARG A 103 -13.84 -2.73 8.63
CA ARG A 103 -15.00 -2.20 7.88
C ARG A 103 -14.47 -1.52 6.63
N ASP A 104 -13.98 -2.35 5.71
CA ASP A 104 -13.35 -1.87 4.49
C ASP A 104 -14.42 -1.39 3.51
N VAL A 105 -14.46 -0.09 3.30
CA VAL A 105 -15.44 0.59 2.46
C VAL A 105 -14.88 1.94 2.03
N SER A 106 -15.04 2.29 0.75
CA SER A 106 -14.65 3.62 0.27
C SER A 106 -15.29 4.72 1.11
N PHE A 107 -14.59 5.82 1.32
CA PHE A 107 -15.04 6.93 2.15
C PHE A 107 -16.40 7.49 1.70
N LYS A 108 -16.69 7.47 0.38
CA LYS A 108 -18.01 7.82 -0.16
C LYS A 108 -19.13 6.99 0.45
N ASN A 109 -18.91 5.68 0.63
CA ASN A 109 -19.92 4.71 1.04
C ASN A 109 -19.89 4.39 2.54
N MET A 110 -18.84 4.80 3.26
CA MET A 110 -18.71 4.59 4.71
C MET A 110 -19.87 5.22 5.48
N LYS A 111 -20.51 4.47 6.37
CA LYS A 111 -21.53 5.00 7.28
C LYS A 111 -20.90 5.43 8.59
N ASP A 112 -21.60 6.27 9.35
CA ASP A 112 -21.20 6.69 10.69
C ASP A 112 -20.97 5.48 11.61
N GLN A 113 -21.83 4.45 11.53
CA GLN A 113 -21.65 3.23 12.32
C GLN A 113 -20.35 2.49 11.98
N ASP A 114 -19.90 2.51 10.72
CA ASP A 114 -18.64 1.88 10.30
C ASP A 114 -17.44 2.63 10.89
N TRP A 115 -17.53 3.96 11.02
CA TRP A 115 -16.49 4.77 11.66
C TRP A 115 -16.47 4.54 13.17
N ASP A 116 -17.64 4.62 13.81
CA ASP A 116 -17.79 4.56 15.26
C ASP A 116 -17.34 3.20 15.80
N LEU A 117 -17.77 2.11 15.17
CA LEU A 117 -17.41 0.75 15.56
C LEU A 117 -15.89 0.50 15.49
N ILE A 118 -15.21 0.99 14.43
CA ILE A 118 -13.75 0.86 14.31
C ILE A 118 -13.05 1.63 15.44
N ASN A 119 -13.45 2.87 15.73
CA ASN A 119 -12.81 3.64 16.80
C ASN A 119 -13.12 3.03 18.17
N GLN A 120 -14.35 2.53 18.40
CA GLN A 120 -14.78 1.88 19.64
C GLN A 120 -13.88 0.71 20.03
N VAL A 121 -13.58 -0.19 19.08
CA VAL A 121 -12.70 -1.33 19.34
C VAL A 121 -11.23 -0.93 19.43
N HIS A 122 -10.72 -0.20 18.44
CA HIS A 122 -9.27 0.02 18.31
C HIS A 122 -8.76 1.14 19.22
N THR A 123 -9.44 2.29 19.22
CA THR A 123 -8.99 3.49 19.93
C THR A 123 -9.50 3.52 21.37
N TYR A 124 -10.82 3.41 21.57
CA TYR A 124 -11.40 3.40 22.92
C TYR A 124 -11.02 2.12 23.68
N GLY A 125 -11.08 0.95 23.04
CA GLY A 125 -10.67 -0.30 23.68
C GLY A 125 -9.24 -0.29 24.23
N SER A 126 -8.28 0.19 23.42
CA SER A 126 -6.88 0.31 23.85
C SER A 126 -6.71 1.34 24.99
N TYR A 127 -7.43 2.46 24.92
CA TYR A 127 -7.48 3.44 26.01
C TYR A 127 -8.01 2.83 27.31
N LYS A 128 -9.15 2.16 27.25
CA LYS A 128 -9.84 1.56 28.40
C LYS A 128 -8.99 0.52 29.09
N CYS A 129 -8.42 -0.42 28.33
CA CYS A 129 -7.54 -1.45 28.87
C CYS A 129 -6.27 -0.83 29.49
N SER A 130 -5.63 0.13 28.80
CA SER A 130 -4.43 0.79 29.30
C SER A 130 -4.70 1.61 30.57
N ARG A 131 -5.82 2.33 30.62
CA ARG A 131 -6.24 3.11 31.78
C ARG A 131 -6.49 2.21 32.98
N ALA A 132 -7.15 1.07 32.79
CA ALA A 132 -7.41 0.11 33.86
C ALA A 132 -6.12 -0.54 34.40
N ALA A 133 -5.13 -0.81 33.53
CA ALA A 133 -3.85 -1.39 33.92
C ALA A 133 -2.91 -0.37 34.62
N TRP A 134 -3.02 0.91 34.27
CA TRP A 134 -2.07 1.96 34.66
C TRP A 134 -1.84 2.10 36.18
N PRO A 135 -2.87 2.08 37.05
CA PRO A 135 -2.66 2.18 38.49
C PRO A 135 -1.81 1.05 39.06
N TYR A 136 -1.98 -0.17 38.55
CA TYR A 136 -1.20 -1.34 38.96
C TYR A 136 0.25 -1.21 38.52
N PHE A 137 0.48 -0.85 37.26
CA PHE A 137 1.84 -0.60 36.74
C PHE A 137 2.59 0.47 37.54
N ARG A 138 1.92 1.59 37.87
CA ARG A 138 2.51 2.67 38.68
C ARG A 138 2.84 2.20 40.09
N LYS A 139 1.91 1.49 40.75
CA LYS A 139 2.09 0.98 42.12
C LYS A 139 3.28 0.03 42.23
N GLN A 140 3.44 -0.87 41.25
CA GLN A 140 4.51 -1.86 41.26
C GLN A 140 5.82 -1.39 40.60
N LYS A 141 5.83 -0.17 40.02
CA LYS A 141 6.97 0.39 39.27
C LYS A 141 7.49 -0.52 38.15
N PHE A 142 6.56 -1.16 37.45
CA PHE A 142 6.84 -1.98 36.28
C PHE A 142 5.58 -2.08 35.42
N GLY A 143 5.70 -1.86 34.12
CA GLY A 143 4.64 -2.14 33.16
C GLY A 143 5.16 -2.15 31.73
N ARG A 144 4.53 -2.93 30.86
CA ARG A 144 4.85 -2.98 29.44
C ARG A 144 3.56 -2.95 28.63
N VAL A 145 3.48 -2.03 27.68
CA VAL A 145 2.31 -1.85 26.83
C VAL A 145 2.74 -1.98 25.37
N ILE A 146 2.02 -2.82 24.63
CA ILE A 146 2.14 -2.91 23.18
C ILE A 146 0.81 -2.50 22.56
N ASN A 147 0.85 -1.48 21.71
CA ASN A 147 -0.30 -1.07 20.92
C ASN A 147 -0.09 -1.50 19.47
N THR A 148 -1.06 -2.25 18.92
CA THR A 148 -0.99 -2.76 17.56
C THR A 148 -1.55 -1.76 16.55
N ALA A 149 -0.66 -1.05 15.86
CA ALA A 149 -0.94 -0.21 14.71
C ALA A 149 -1.03 -1.06 13.41
N SER A 150 -0.76 -0.47 12.24
CA SER A 150 -0.68 -1.18 10.96
C SER A 150 0.00 -0.31 9.90
N ALA A 151 0.45 -0.91 8.80
CA ALA A 151 0.89 -0.16 7.61
C ALA A 151 -0.20 0.80 7.08
N ALA A 152 -1.48 0.39 7.15
CA ALA A 152 -2.61 1.25 6.80
C ALA A 152 -2.70 2.48 7.72
N GLY A 153 -2.40 2.34 9.02
CA GLY A 153 -2.27 3.46 9.94
C GLY A 153 -1.10 4.37 9.58
N LEU A 154 0.09 3.79 9.40
CA LEU A 154 1.32 4.53 9.13
C LEU A 154 1.27 5.31 7.82
N PHE A 155 0.75 4.71 6.74
CA PHE A 155 0.88 5.25 5.38
C PHE A 155 -0.46 5.61 4.73
N GLY A 156 -1.59 5.25 5.33
CA GLY A 156 -2.92 5.32 4.71
C GLY A 156 -3.18 4.17 3.75
N ASN A 157 -4.43 3.72 3.67
CA ASN A 157 -4.86 2.72 2.69
C ASN A 157 -6.24 3.08 2.12
N PHE A 158 -6.44 2.85 0.82
CA PHE A 158 -7.71 3.14 0.15
C PHE A 158 -8.84 2.29 0.76
N GLY A 159 -10.00 2.89 1.04
CA GLY A 159 -11.15 2.17 1.61
C GLY A 159 -11.04 1.87 3.10
N GLN A 160 -10.04 2.43 3.78
CA GLN A 160 -9.76 2.19 5.20
C GLN A 160 -9.58 3.48 5.99
N THR A 161 -10.28 4.57 5.64
CA THR A 161 -10.08 5.87 6.33
C THR A 161 -10.35 5.83 7.84
N ASN A 162 -11.35 5.07 8.28
CA ASN A 162 -11.64 4.78 9.70
C ASN A 162 -10.51 3.97 10.37
N TYR A 163 -10.06 2.88 9.73
CA TYR A 163 -9.03 2.00 10.27
C TYR A 163 -7.65 2.68 10.30
N SER A 164 -7.26 3.38 9.24
CA SER A 164 -6.05 4.20 9.19
C SER A 164 -6.04 5.25 10.31
N ALA A 165 -7.19 5.90 10.55
CA ALA A 165 -7.33 6.85 11.65
C ALA A 165 -7.10 6.18 13.02
N ALA A 166 -7.82 5.09 13.30
CA ALA A 166 -7.73 4.42 14.59
C ALA A 166 -6.34 3.83 14.86
N LYS A 167 -5.70 3.23 13.84
CA LYS A 167 -4.36 2.63 13.97
C LYS A 167 -3.26 3.67 14.14
N LEU A 168 -3.37 4.84 13.51
CA LEU A 168 -2.39 5.90 13.72
C LEU A 168 -2.64 6.68 15.03
N ALA A 169 -3.88 6.75 15.52
CA ALA A 169 -4.17 7.28 16.85
C ALA A 169 -3.40 6.53 17.96
N LEU A 170 -3.21 5.22 17.80
CA LEU A 170 -2.43 4.41 18.74
C LEU A 170 -0.96 4.80 18.78
N VAL A 171 -0.38 5.37 17.72
CA VAL A 171 1.01 5.86 17.74
C VAL A 171 1.15 7.06 18.69
N GLY A 172 0.34 8.11 18.51
CA GLY A 172 0.39 9.30 19.36
C GLY A 172 -0.01 9.02 20.81
N PHE A 173 -0.95 8.08 21.01
CA PHE A 173 -1.28 7.55 22.33
C PHE A 173 -0.07 6.91 23.00
N THR A 174 0.64 6.03 22.28
CA THR A 174 1.80 5.29 22.80
C THR A 174 2.97 6.18 23.16
N GLU A 175 3.32 7.14 22.29
CA GLU A 175 4.42 8.09 22.57
C GLU A 175 4.14 8.91 23.83
N THR A 176 2.88 9.27 24.06
CA THR A 176 2.48 9.93 25.31
C THR A 176 2.60 9.01 26.51
N LEU A 177 2.09 7.77 26.43
CA LEU A 177 2.24 6.78 27.52
C LEU A 177 3.71 6.51 27.84
N ALA A 178 4.59 6.45 26.84
CA ALA A 178 6.02 6.27 27.03
C ALA A 178 6.63 7.41 27.85
N LYS A 179 6.29 8.67 27.53
CA LYS A 179 6.74 9.85 28.27
C LYS A 179 6.19 9.90 29.70
N GLU A 180 4.92 9.53 29.91
CA GLU A 180 4.31 9.52 31.24
C GLU A 180 4.81 8.36 32.12
N GLY A 181 5.09 7.21 31.49
CA GLY A 181 5.39 5.95 32.13
C GLY A 181 6.86 5.77 32.53
N ILE A 182 7.79 6.45 31.87
CA ILE A 182 9.23 6.21 32.02
C ILE A 182 9.70 6.30 33.49
N LYS A 183 9.22 7.28 34.26
CA LYS A 183 9.58 7.45 35.69
C LYS A 183 9.06 6.33 36.60
N TYR A 184 8.13 5.52 36.12
CA TYR A 184 7.57 4.35 36.79
C TYR A 184 8.08 3.04 36.20
N ASN A 185 9.07 3.07 35.29
CA ASN A 185 9.53 1.90 34.53
C ASN A 185 8.37 1.21 33.78
N ILE A 186 7.48 2.04 33.24
CA ILE A 186 6.42 1.62 32.32
C ILE A 186 6.86 2.00 30.92
N HIS A 187 7.03 1.00 30.05
CA HIS A 187 7.39 1.23 28.66
C HIS A 187 6.20 0.94 27.76
N ALA A 188 6.01 1.76 26.74
CA ALA A 188 4.94 1.61 25.77
C ALA A 188 5.53 1.70 24.36
N ASN A 189 5.29 0.71 23.52
CA ASN A 189 5.79 0.66 22.14
C ASN A 189 4.69 0.26 21.16
N VAL A 190 4.90 0.60 19.89
CA VAL A 190 3.98 0.29 18.79
C VAL A 190 4.58 -0.80 17.92
N ILE A 191 3.74 -1.75 17.51
CA ILE A 191 4.02 -2.62 16.38
C ILE A 191 3.08 -2.31 15.21
N ALA A 192 3.60 -2.35 14.00
CA ALA A 192 2.86 -2.33 12.74
C ALA A 192 3.08 -3.69 12.06
N PRO A 193 2.35 -4.73 12.47
CA PRO A 193 2.59 -6.07 11.99
C PRO A 193 2.08 -6.26 10.56
N ILE A 194 2.80 -7.11 9.84
CA ILE A 194 2.41 -7.67 8.56
C ILE A 194 2.34 -9.18 8.76
N ALA A 195 1.12 -9.67 8.97
CA ALA A 195 0.85 -11.07 9.22
C ALA A 195 -0.44 -11.50 8.54
N ALA A 196 -0.46 -12.75 8.10
CA ALA A 196 -1.63 -13.48 7.69
C ALA A 196 -2.64 -13.49 8.85
N SER A 197 -3.83 -13.05 8.53
CA SER A 197 -4.99 -13.13 9.40
C SER A 197 -6.21 -13.33 8.52
N ARG A 198 -7.36 -13.65 9.15
CA ARG A 198 -8.67 -13.63 8.48
C ARG A 198 -8.92 -12.34 7.69
N MET A 199 -8.24 -11.23 8.03
CA MET A 199 -8.33 -9.93 7.37
C MET A 199 -7.47 -9.81 6.11
N THR A 200 -6.30 -10.47 6.04
CA THR A 200 -5.41 -10.39 4.86
C THR A 200 -5.67 -11.52 3.86
N GLU A 201 -6.31 -12.60 4.28
CA GLU A 201 -6.75 -13.74 3.44
C GLU A 201 -7.65 -13.31 2.28
N THR A 202 -8.39 -12.20 2.41
CA THR A 202 -9.30 -11.69 1.37
C THR A 202 -8.61 -10.84 0.31
N VAL A 203 -7.32 -10.50 0.49
CA VAL A 203 -6.61 -9.53 -0.35
C VAL A 203 -5.23 -10.00 -0.86
N MET A 204 -4.65 -11.05 -0.28
CA MET A 204 -3.33 -11.57 -0.66
C MET A 204 -3.41 -13.01 -1.20
N PRO A 205 -2.54 -13.40 -2.17
CA PRO A 205 -2.47 -14.77 -2.65
C PRO A 205 -2.07 -15.79 -1.55
N PRO A 206 -2.54 -17.05 -1.61
CA PRO A 206 -2.21 -18.09 -0.63
C PRO A 206 -0.70 -18.27 -0.36
N GLU A 207 0.12 -18.28 -1.41
CA GLU A 207 1.59 -18.43 -1.32
C GLU A 207 2.26 -17.30 -0.50
N VAL A 208 1.70 -16.09 -0.55
CA VAL A 208 2.18 -14.95 0.24
C VAL A 208 1.75 -15.11 1.70
N LEU A 209 0.50 -15.55 1.93
CA LEU A 209 -0.06 -15.76 3.26
C LEU A 209 0.69 -16.85 4.04
N GLU A 210 1.13 -17.91 3.37
CA GLU A 210 1.93 -18.99 3.98
C GLU A 210 3.24 -18.48 4.62
N ASN A 211 3.82 -17.42 4.06
CA ASN A 211 5.05 -16.81 4.55
C ASN A 211 4.81 -15.70 5.59
N LEU A 212 3.56 -15.26 5.80
CA LEU A 212 3.18 -14.19 6.72
C LEU A 212 2.68 -14.72 8.07
N LYS A 213 3.23 -15.81 8.59
CA LYS A 213 2.75 -16.41 9.83
C LYS A 213 2.81 -15.43 11.03
N PRO A 214 1.80 -15.40 11.92
CA PRO A 214 1.79 -14.55 13.13
C PRO A 214 3.05 -14.66 14.01
N GLU A 215 3.66 -15.83 14.01
CA GLU A 215 4.88 -16.18 14.75
C GLU A 215 6.07 -15.29 14.39
N TRP A 216 6.09 -14.65 13.21
CA TRP A 216 7.16 -13.72 12.84
C TRP A 216 7.16 -12.42 13.64
N VAL A 217 6.04 -12.06 14.29
CA VAL A 217 5.90 -10.83 15.06
C VAL A 217 6.15 -11.06 16.55
N VAL A 218 5.84 -12.27 17.04
CA VAL A 218 5.89 -12.65 18.47
C VAL A 218 7.28 -12.36 19.10
N PRO A 219 8.42 -12.70 18.49
CA PRO A 219 9.75 -12.49 19.06
C PRO A 219 10.09 -11.03 19.33
N LEU A 220 9.69 -10.12 18.43
CA LEU A 220 9.86 -8.68 18.63
C LEU A 220 9.03 -8.21 19.84
N VAL A 221 7.76 -8.58 19.88
CA VAL A 221 6.85 -8.22 20.99
C VAL A 221 7.39 -8.71 22.31
N ALA A 222 7.80 -9.98 22.37
CA ALA A 222 8.40 -10.59 23.55
C ALA A 222 9.66 -9.84 24.02
N PHE A 223 10.55 -9.46 23.11
CA PHE A 223 11.74 -8.69 23.49
C PHE A 223 11.37 -7.28 23.99
N LEU A 224 10.48 -6.56 23.31
CA LEU A 224 10.02 -5.23 23.70
C LEU A 224 9.40 -5.19 25.10
N VAL A 225 8.72 -6.26 25.53
CA VAL A 225 8.09 -6.35 26.85
C VAL A 225 8.95 -7.06 27.90
N HIS A 226 10.15 -7.54 27.54
CA HIS A 226 11.04 -8.13 28.51
C HIS A 226 11.68 -7.05 29.41
N SER A 227 12.02 -7.40 30.65
CA SER A 227 12.58 -6.46 31.65
C SER A 227 13.96 -5.91 31.27
N SER A 228 14.71 -6.65 30.44
CA SER A 228 16.00 -6.25 29.89
C SER A 228 15.90 -5.19 28.78
N CYS A 229 14.78 -5.12 28.07
CA CYS A 229 14.61 -4.13 27.01
C CYS A 229 14.27 -2.75 27.60
N LYS A 230 15.03 -1.75 27.15
CA LYS A 230 14.89 -0.34 27.58
C LYS A 230 14.16 0.54 26.57
N GLU A 231 13.75 -0.05 25.45
CA GLU A 231 13.03 0.65 24.40
C GLU A 231 11.64 1.10 24.86
N THR A 232 11.28 2.35 24.58
CA THR A 232 9.95 2.92 24.85
C THR A 232 9.68 4.07 23.87
N GLY A 233 8.42 4.30 23.54
CA GLY A 233 8.00 5.33 22.59
C GLY A 233 8.38 5.02 21.14
N SER A 234 8.74 3.76 20.84
CA SER A 234 9.24 3.37 19.53
C SER A 234 8.21 2.61 18.71
N ILE A 235 8.39 2.67 17.39
CA ILE A 235 7.49 2.11 16.38
C ILE A 235 8.29 1.09 15.56
N PHE A 236 7.74 -0.11 15.39
CA PHE A 236 8.40 -1.18 14.65
C PHE A 236 7.48 -1.79 13.60
N GLU A 237 8.02 -2.06 12.42
CA GLU A 237 7.41 -2.96 11.44
C GLU A 237 8.00 -4.36 11.61
N ALA A 238 7.14 -5.38 11.51
CA ALA A 238 7.56 -6.77 11.58
C ALA A 238 6.65 -7.68 10.75
N GLY A 239 7.26 -8.59 9.98
CA GLY A 239 6.55 -9.59 9.17
C GLY A 239 7.53 -10.44 8.37
N ALA A 240 7.16 -11.68 8.05
CA ALA A 240 7.97 -12.63 7.28
C ALA A 240 9.46 -12.70 7.72
N GLY A 241 9.75 -12.64 9.02
CA GLY A 241 11.10 -12.65 9.55
C GLY A 241 11.90 -11.34 9.40
N HIS A 242 11.35 -10.26 8.84
CA HIS A 242 12.00 -8.95 8.84
C HIS A 242 11.48 -8.08 9.98
N VAL A 243 12.39 -7.32 10.61
CA VAL A 243 12.08 -6.34 11.67
C VAL A 243 12.81 -5.04 11.42
N ALA A 244 12.09 -3.91 11.40
CA ALA A 244 12.67 -2.57 11.24
C ALA A 244 12.03 -1.56 12.21
N LYS A 245 12.79 -0.52 12.57
CA LYS A 245 12.33 0.58 13.43
C LYS A 245 11.97 1.79 12.58
N LEU A 246 10.91 2.51 12.95
CA LEU A 246 10.54 3.78 12.35
C LEU A 246 10.81 4.93 13.32
N ARG A 247 11.18 6.08 12.76
CA ARG A 247 11.24 7.37 13.45
C ARG A 247 10.72 8.50 12.56
N TRP A 248 10.36 9.61 13.17
CA TRP A 248 10.03 10.84 12.45
C TRP A 248 11.30 11.51 11.94
N GLU A 249 11.27 11.95 10.69
CA GLU A 249 12.27 12.77 10.05
C GLU A 249 11.65 14.09 9.63
N ARG A 250 12.21 15.20 10.11
CA ARG A 250 11.72 16.56 9.86
C ARG A 250 12.75 17.32 9.01
N ALA A 251 12.30 17.83 7.87
CA ALA A 251 13.11 18.67 6.99
C ALA A 251 13.65 19.90 7.73
N LYS A 252 14.77 20.47 7.24
CA LYS A 252 15.32 21.73 7.75
C LYS A 252 14.29 22.87 7.70
N GLY A 253 13.48 22.87 6.64
CA GLY A 253 12.38 23.79 6.44
C GLY A 253 12.80 25.15 5.89
N ALA A 254 11.81 25.90 5.41
CA ALA A 254 11.95 27.28 4.98
C ALA A 254 11.69 28.20 6.16
N LEU A 255 12.56 29.19 6.37
CA LEU A 255 12.33 30.30 7.32
C LEU A 255 12.17 31.61 6.54
N LEU A 256 11.09 32.32 6.85
CA LEU A 256 10.75 33.61 6.23
C LEU A 256 10.53 34.64 7.33
N LYS A 257 10.78 35.92 7.01
CA LYS A 257 10.52 37.02 7.93
C LYS A 257 9.02 37.12 8.25
N THR A 258 8.68 37.29 9.52
CA THR A 258 7.30 37.41 10.00
C THR A 258 6.78 38.85 9.93
N ASP A 259 6.67 39.39 8.72
CA ASP A 259 6.04 40.69 8.43
C ASP A 259 5.00 40.53 7.30
N ASP A 260 4.50 41.64 6.75
CA ASP A 260 3.48 41.63 5.69
C ASP A 260 3.92 40.93 4.39
N SER A 261 5.23 40.67 4.22
CA SER A 261 5.76 39.91 3.08
C SER A 261 5.57 38.39 3.22
N LEU A 262 5.22 37.89 4.42
CA LEU A 262 4.94 36.48 4.69
C LEU A 262 3.60 36.07 4.05
N THR A 263 3.67 35.73 2.77
CA THR A 263 2.49 35.43 1.93
C THR A 263 2.56 34.01 1.36
N PRO A 264 1.43 33.42 0.92
CA PRO A 264 1.44 32.12 0.24
C PRO A 264 2.38 32.10 -0.97
N GLY A 265 2.41 33.19 -1.76
CA GLY A 265 3.32 33.30 -2.91
C GLY A 265 4.80 33.32 -2.50
N ALA A 266 5.15 34.01 -1.41
CA ALA A 266 6.52 34.03 -0.89
C ALA A 266 6.95 32.64 -0.38
N LEU A 267 6.05 31.94 0.32
CA LEU A 267 6.28 30.56 0.75
C LEU A 267 6.46 29.62 -0.44
N LEU A 268 5.64 29.75 -1.49
CA LEU A 268 5.77 28.96 -2.72
C LEU A 268 7.14 29.16 -3.38
N ALA A 269 7.66 30.39 -3.41
CA ALA A 269 9.00 30.68 -3.93
C ALA A 269 10.14 30.02 -3.12
N LYS A 270 9.85 29.58 -1.89
CA LYS A 270 10.79 28.89 -0.97
C LYS A 270 10.44 27.41 -0.78
N TRP A 271 9.53 26.85 -1.58
CA TRP A 271 8.97 25.52 -1.32
C TRP A 271 10.00 24.39 -1.33
N ASP A 272 11.05 24.50 -2.15
CA ASP A 272 12.14 23.53 -2.18
C ASP A 272 12.80 23.37 -0.81
N GLN A 273 12.87 24.45 -0.01
CA GLN A 273 13.44 24.42 1.34
C GLN A 273 12.48 23.75 2.35
N VAL A 274 11.17 23.89 2.17
CA VAL A 274 10.14 23.22 3.00
C VAL A 274 10.29 21.70 2.93
N ASN A 275 10.72 21.18 1.76
CA ASN A 275 10.87 19.76 1.47
C ASN A 275 12.34 19.31 1.39
N ASN A 276 13.27 20.11 1.92
CA ASN A 276 14.69 19.76 1.87
C ASN A 276 15.08 18.84 3.04
N PHE A 277 15.34 17.57 2.71
CA PHE A 277 15.85 16.54 3.63
C PHE A 277 17.36 16.29 3.49
N SER A 278 18.14 17.21 2.93
CA SER A 278 19.62 17.09 2.88
C SER A 278 20.27 17.27 4.26
N GLU A 279 19.60 18.03 5.14
CA GLU A 279 20.02 18.29 6.53
C GLU A 279 18.80 18.09 7.46
N PRO A 280 18.27 16.86 7.57
CA PRO A 280 17.07 16.61 8.35
C PRO A 280 17.38 16.55 9.84
N SER A 281 16.34 16.66 10.66
CA SER A 281 16.37 16.41 12.10
C SER A 281 15.49 15.21 12.45
N TYR A 282 15.76 14.57 13.60
CA TYR A 282 15.03 13.40 14.10
C TYR A 282 14.40 13.71 15.48
N PRO A 283 13.37 14.57 15.50
CA PRO A 283 12.84 15.13 16.74
C PRO A 283 12.03 14.14 17.56
N THR A 284 11.97 14.40 18.87
CA THR A 284 11.04 13.76 19.83
C THR A 284 10.08 14.80 20.45
N GLY A 285 9.99 15.98 19.82
CA GLY A 285 9.23 17.13 20.29
C GLY A 285 9.14 18.27 19.26
N PRO A 286 8.46 19.37 19.61
CA PRO A 286 8.33 20.53 18.73
C PRO A 286 9.69 21.15 18.39
N ASN A 287 9.74 21.93 17.30
CA ASN A 287 10.90 22.74 16.98
C ASN A 287 11.06 23.91 17.97
N ASP A 288 12.22 24.54 17.99
CA ASP A 288 12.43 25.75 18.79
C ASP A 288 11.81 26.96 18.10
N PHE A 289 10.51 27.16 18.33
CA PHE A 289 9.74 28.23 17.70
C PHE A 289 10.13 29.63 18.19
N MET A 290 10.79 29.75 19.35
CA MET A 290 11.29 31.04 19.83
C MET A 290 12.56 31.41 19.06
N ASP A 291 13.53 30.51 18.98
CA ASP A 291 14.76 30.73 18.22
C ASP A 291 14.44 30.97 16.74
N LEU A 292 13.52 30.20 16.15
CA LEU A 292 13.06 30.41 14.77
C LEU A 292 12.43 31.79 14.58
N LEU A 293 11.66 32.29 15.55
CA LEU A 293 11.07 33.63 15.47
C LEU A 293 12.15 34.72 15.52
N GLU A 294 13.13 34.56 16.42
CA GLU A 294 14.24 35.51 16.55
C GLU A 294 15.12 35.54 15.30
N GLU A 295 15.47 34.38 14.75
CA GLU A 295 16.22 34.28 13.50
C GLU A 295 15.41 34.79 12.30
N GLY A 296 14.13 34.45 12.23
CA GLY A 296 13.23 34.90 11.17
C GLY A 296 13.11 36.43 11.12
N ARG A 297 13.09 37.10 12.29
CA ARG A 297 13.07 38.56 12.38
C ARG A 297 14.32 39.22 11.80
N LYS A 298 15.47 38.55 11.79
CA LYS A 298 16.73 39.06 11.22
C LYS A 298 16.79 38.96 9.69
N LEU A 299 15.95 38.12 9.09
CA LEU A 299 15.88 37.98 7.63
C LEU A 299 15.33 39.26 6.96
N PRO A 300 15.68 39.51 5.68
CA PRO A 300 15.02 40.54 4.88
C PRO A 300 13.57 40.15 4.55
N SER A 301 12.73 41.14 4.28
CA SER A 301 11.36 40.91 3.79
C SER A 301 11.40 40.15 2.47
N SER A 302 10.43 39.27 2.27
CA SER A 302 10.34 38.45 1.06
C SER A 302 9.99 39.30 -0.17
N PRO A 303 10.56 39.00 -1.34
CA PRO A 303 10.16 39.67 -2.58
C PRO A 303 8.66 39.47 -2.88
N ALA A 304 8.07 40.44 -3.58
CA ALA A 304 6.70 40.31 -4.06
C ALA A 304 6.59 39.08 -4.98
N ALA A 305 5.57 38.24 -4.73
CA ALA A 305 5.33 37.03 -5.49
C ALA A 305 3.84 36.91 -5.87
N LYS A 306 3.56 36.15 -6.94
CA LYS A 306 2.19 35.88 -7.37
C LYS A 306 1.45 35.12 -6.26
N GLN A 307 0.29 35.64 -5.87
CA GLN A 307 -0.56 35.03 -4.86
C GLN A 307 -1.56 34.06 -5.48
N PRO A 308 -2.02 33.05 -4.72
CA PRO A 308 -3.21 32.29 -5.06
C PRO A 308 -4.43 33.19 -5.24
N ASP A 309 -5.28 32.85 -6.19
CA ASP A 309 -6.57 33.50 -6.42
C ASP A 309 -7.69 32.50 -6.08
N PHE A 310 -8.55 32.87 -5.15
CA PHE A 310 -9.70 32.08 -4.72
C PHE A 310 -11.03 32.67 -5.19
N THR A 311 -11.02 33.60 -6.14
CA THR A 311 -12.22 34.16 -6.73
C THR A 311 -13.13 33.04 -7.25
N GLY A 312 -14.39 33.03 -6.78
CA GLY A 312 -15.37 32.02 -7.14
C GLY A 312 -15.27 30.69 -6.39
N LYS A 313 -14.35 30.58 -5.41
CA LYS A 313 -14.23 29.43 -4.50
C LYS A 313 -14.92 29.70 -3.17
N VAL A 314 -15.38 28.63 -2.52
CA VAL A 314 -15.95 28.68 -1.16
C VAL A 314 -15.08 27.92 -0.17
N ALA A 315 -14.66 28.58 0.90
CA ALA A 315 -13.87 28.01 1.98
C ALA A 315 -14.69 27.88 3.26
N LEU A 316 -14.79 26.66 3.80
CA LEU A 316 -15.37 26.37 5.10
C LEU A 316 -14.25 26.12 6.11
N ILE A 317 -14.24 26.86 7.21
CA ILE A 317 -13.20 26.78 8.24
C ILE A 317 -13.87 26.57 9.59
N THR A 318 -13.53 25.47 10.27
CA THR A 318 -14.08 25.14 11.59
C THR A 318 -13.23 25.70 12.72
N GLY A 319 -13.87 26.11 13.82
CA GLY A 319 -13.21 26.83 14.92
C GLY A 319 -12.60 28.17 14.47
N ALA A 320 -13.34 28.91 13.65
CA ALA A 320 -12.88 30.12 12.97
C ALA A 320 -13.29 31.43 13.65
N GLY A 321 -13.95 31.38 14.82
CA GLY A 321 -14.35 32.59 15.55
C GLY A 321 -13.16 33.33 16.17
N ASN A 322 -12.02 32.65 16.39
CA ASN A 322 -10.82 33.21 17.02
C ASN A 322 -9.53 32.52 16.54
N GLY A 323 -8.37 33.02 16.98
CA GLY A 323 -7.06 32.35 16.84
C GLY A 323 -6.69 31.97 15.41
N LEU A 324 -6.19 30.74 15.22
CA LEU A 324 -5.77 30.19 13.92
C LEU A 324 -6.89 30.20 12.89
N GLY A 325 -8.08 29.71 13.26
CA GLY A 325 -9.20 29.64 12.32
C GLY A 325 -9.63 31.01 11.82
N ARG A 326 -9.65 32.04 12.70
CA ARG A 326 -9.89 33.44 12.31
C ARG A 326 -8.85 33.93 11.30
N ALA A 327 -7.56 33.68 11.58
CA ALA A 327 -6.49 34.09 10.68
C ALA A 327 -6.60 33.43 9.29
N TYR A 328 -6.99 32.15 9.25
CA TYR A 328 -7.25 31.45 7.99
C TYR A 328 -8.43 32.08 7.23
N ALA A 329 -9.54 32.34 7.93
CA ALA A 329 -10.75 32.95 7.36
C ALA A 329 -10.47 34.31 6.71
N LEU A 330 -9.74 35.17 7.42
CA LEU A 330 -9.37 36.49 6.91
C LEU A 330 -8.45 36.40 5.69
N LEU A 331 -7.47 35.48 5.69
CA LEU A 331 -6.57 35.32 4.56
C LEU A 331 -7.31 34.79 3.31
N PHE A 332 -8.16 33.78 3.46
CA PHE A 332 -8.96 33.27 2.34
C PHE A 332 -9.89 34.34 1.75
N ALA A 333 -10.55 35.13 2.61
CA ALA A 333 -11.38 36.24 2.16
C ALA A 333 -10.57 37.31 1.40
N LYS A 334 -9.40 37.70 1.93
CA LYS A 334 -8.48 38.66 1.28
C LYS A 334 -8.01 38.18 -0.10
N LEU A 335 -7.90 36.86 -0.29
CA LEU A 335 -7.51 36.24 -1.55
C LEU A 335 -8.72 35.89 -2.45
N GLY A 336 -9.93 36.34 -2.13
CA GLY A 336 -11.10 36.29 -3.01
C GLY A 336 -12.11 35.17 -2.74
N ALA A 337 -11.89 34.30 -1.74
CA ALA A 337 -12.83 33.25 -1.40
C ALA A 337 -14.09 33.82 -0.71
N ALA A 338 -15.24 33.19 -0.96
CA ALA A 338 -16.38 33.29 -0.04
C ALA A 338 -16.15 32.35 1.16
N VAL A 339 -16.40 32.81 2.38
CA VAL A 339 -15.98 32.09 3.59
C VAL A 339 -17.17 31.71 4.47
N VAL A 340 -17.22 30.44 4.88
CA VAL A 340 -18.08 29.98 5.98
C VAL A 340 -17.24 29.91 7.24
N VAL A 341 -17.57 30.78 8.19
CA VAL A 341 -16.95 30.84 9.51
C VAL A 341 -17.76 29.94 10.44
N ASN A 342 -17.25 28.76 10.75
CA ASN A 342 -17.85 27.89 11.76
C ASN A 342 -17.18 28.12 13.11
N ASP A 343 -17.99 28.43 14.13
CA ASP A 343 -17.55 28.52 15.52
C ASP A 343 -18.74 28.22 16.44
N LEU A 344 -18.55 27.30 17.39
CA LEU A 344 -19.61 26.88 18.30
C LEU A 344 -20.08 28.02 19.21
N VAL A 345 -19.16 28.93 19.58
CA VAL A 345 -19.46 30.04 20.50
C VAL A 345 -20.03 31.21 19.71
N ASP A 346 -19.22 31.81 18.84
CA ASP A 346 -19.68 32.95 18.04
C ASP A 346 -18.84 33.20 16.77
N PRO A 347 -19.39 32.96 15.57
CA PRO A 347 -18.70 33.25 14.31
C PRO A 347 -18.89 34.70 13.84
N GLU A 348 -19.88 35.43 14.38
CA GLU A 348 -20.34 36.71 13.82
C GLU A 348 -19.27 37.81 13.80
N PRO A 349 -18.42 37.98 14.82
CA PRO A 349 -17.36 39.00 14.78
C PRO A 349 -16.46 38.85 13.56
N VAL A 350 -16.03 37.64 13.25
CA VAL A 350 -15.14 37.36 12.09
C VAL A 350 -15.90 37.51 10.77
N VAL A 351 -17.18 37.14 10.72
CA VAL A 351 -18.04 37.40 9.55
C VAL A 351 -18.11 38.90 9.25
N GLN A 352 -18.30 39.73 10.27
CA GLN A 352 -18.37 41.18 10.12
C GLN A 352 -17.02 41.78 9.71
N GLU A 353 -15.92 41.31 10.28
CA GLU A 353 -14.58 41.71 9.83
C GLU A 353 -14.35 41.41 8.34
N ILE A 354 -14.73 40.21 7.89
CA ILE A 354 -14.62 39.82 6.47
C ILE A 354 -15.46 40.75 5.59
N LYS A 355 -16.70 41.07 6.00
CA LYS A 355 -17.57 41.99 5.25
C LYS A 355 -17.01 43.41 5.19
N GLN A 356 -16.43 43.90 6.30
CA GLN A 356 -15.81 45.23 6.37
C GLN A 356 -14.61 45.38 5.43
N MET A 357 -13.85 44.29 5.19
CA MET A 357 -12.79 44.28 4.17
C MET A 357 -13.28 43.98 2.74
N GLY A 358 -14.59 43.98 2.51
CA GLY A 358 -15.19 43.76 1.19
C GLY A 358 -15.33 42.29 0.76
N GLY A 359 -15.05 41.35 1.67
CA GLY A 359 -15.21 39.91 1.43
C GLY A 359 -16.64 39.42 1.63
N LYS A 360 -16.89 38.15 1.27
CA LYS A 360 -18.19 37.48 1.45
C LYS A 360 -18.07 36.43 2.53
N ALA A 361 -18.91 36.50 3.56
CA ALA A 361 -18.95 35.48 4.60
C ALA A 361 -20.32 35.24 5.23
N VAL A 362 -20.52 34.01 5.71
CA VAL A 362 -21.66 33.60 6.55
C VAL A 362 -21.17 32.79 7.76
N GLY A 363 -21.90 32.87 8.87
CA GLY A 363 -21.57 32.18 10.12
C GLY A 363 -22.29 30.84 10.27
N SER A 364 -21.66 29.91 11.00
CA SER A 364 -22.26 28.64 11.44
C SER A 364 -21.96 28.41 12.93
N LYS A 365 -23.01 28.24 13.75
CA LYS A 365 -22.89 27.82 15.16
C LYS A 365 -22.99 26.32 15.39
N ALA A 366 -23.12 25.52 14.33
CA ALA A 366 -23.22 24.07 14.43
C ALA A 366 -21.95 23.44 15.03
N SER A 367 -22.13 22.41 15.88
CA SER A 367 -21.04 21.57 16.35
C SER A 367 -20.44 20.78 15.17
N VAL A 368 -19.12 20.61 15.17
CA VAL A 368 -18.41 19.77 14.19
C VAL A 368 -18.79 18.29 14.27
N GLU A 369 -19.43 17.87 15.36
CA GLU A 369 -20.02 16.53 15.46
C GLU A 369 -21.18 16.34 14.46
N ASP A 370 -21.91 17.42 14.13
CA ASP A 370 -22.94 17.45 13.07
C ASP A 370 -22.39 18.11 11.80
N GLY A 371 -21.66 17.33 11.01
CA GLY A 371 -21.03 17.80 9.78
C GLY A 371 -22.02 18.33 8.75
N ALA A 372 -23.24 17.80 8.70
CA ALA A 372 -24.27 18.25 7.76
C ALA A 372 -24.72 19.67 8.10
N ALA A 373 -24.99 19.96 9.38
CA ALA A 373 -25.33 21.31 9.83
C ALA A 373 -24.18 22.30 9.62
N VAL A 374 -22.93 21.86 9.75
CA VAL A 374 -21.74 22.70 9.49
C VAL A 374 -21.59 23.04 8.00
N VAL A 375 -21.83 22.10 7.09
CA VAL A 375 -21.68 22.29 5.64
C VAL A 375 -22.86 23.05 5.03
N LYS A 376 -24.06 22.94 5.62
CA LYS A 376 -25.30 23.53 5.09
C LYS A 376 -25.18 25.02 4.74
N PRO A 377 -24.60 25.92 5.57
CA PRO A 377 -24.44 27.32 5.21
C PRO A 377 -23.60 27.58 3.96
N ALA A 378 -22.60 26.73 3.65
CA ALA A 378 -21.82 26.86 2.41
C ALA A 378 -22.70 26.66 1.18
N ILE A 379 -23.56 25.65 1.24
CA ILE A 379 -24.45 25.29 0.14
C ILE A 379 -25.61 26.29 0.02
N ASP A 380 -26.23 26.67 1.13
CA ASP A 380 -27.36 27.62 1.11
C ASP A 380 -26.93 29.02 0.62
N ALA A 381 -25.78 29.52 1.10
CA ALA A 381 -25.34 30.88 0.80
C ALA A 381 -24.59 31.00 -0.53
N PHE A 382 -23.83 29.96 -0.92
CA PHE A 382 -22.89 30.04 -2.03
C PHE A 382 -23.02 28.90 -3.06
N GLY A 383 -23.84 27.88 -2.79
CA GLY A 383 -24.14 26.79 -3.73
C GLY A 383 -23.03 25.76 -3.94
N ARG A 384 -21.88 25.88 -3.24
CA ARG A 384 -20.69 25.03 -3.42
C ARG A 384 -19.79 25.01 -2.19
N ILE A 385 -18.86 24.07 -2.16
CA ILE A 385 -17.76 24.00 -1.19
C ILE A 385 -16.49 23.47 -1.88
N ASP A 386 -15.43 24.27 -1.89
CA ASP A 386 -14.19 23.97 -2.60
C ASP A 386 -13.04 23.65 -1.65
N ILE A 387 -13.02 24.36 -0.53
CA ILE A 387 -11.96 24.32 0.48
C ILE A 387 -12.59 23.98 1.83
N LEU A 388 -11.99 23.03 2.53
CA LEU A 388 -12.35 22.65 3.88
C LEU A 388 -11.11 22.67 4.78
N VAL A 389 -11.14 23.50 5.81
CA VAL A 389 -10.10 23.54 6.84
C VAL A 389 -10.68 23.05 8.16
N ASN A 390 -10.37 21.80 8.52
CA ASN A 390 -10.78 21.19 9.78
C ASN A 390 -9.83 21.61 10.90
N ASN A 391 -10.18 22.70 11.59
CA ASN A 391 -9.35 23.35 12.61
C ASN A 391 -9.99 23.36 14.01
N ALA A 392 -11.30 23.12 14.15
CA ALA A 392 -11.98 23.11 15.45
C ALA A 392 -11.28 22.21 16.48
N GLY A 393 -11.29 22.65 17.75
CA GLY A 393 -10.58 21.96 18.79
C GLY A 393 -10.84 22.47 20.19
N ILE A 394 -10.57 21.61 21.17
CA ILE A 394 -10.65 21.88 22.61
C ILE A 394 -9.48 21.17 23.33
N LEU A 395 -9.21 21.54 24.58
CA LEU A 395 -8.24 20.83 25.43
C LEU A 395 -8.89 20.29 26.69
N ARG A 396 -8.42 19.12 27.13
CA ARG A 396 -8.80 18.44 28.39
C ARG A 396 -7.57 17.73 28.94
N ASP A 397 -6.54 18.54 29.21
CA ASP A 397 -5.21 18.04 29.58
C ASP A 397 -5.21 17.48 31.00
N LYS A 398 -4.70 16.26 31.13
CA LYS A 398 -4.51 15.59 32.42
C LYS A 398 -3.50 14.46 32.29
N ALA A 399 -2.65 14.28 33.29
CA ALA A 399 -1.83 13.06 33.39
C ALA A 399 -2.72 11.82 33.23
N PHE A 400 -2.26 10.83 32.46
CA PHE A 400 -3.05 9.67 32.03
C PHE A 400 -3.71 8.92 33.19
N THR A 401 -3.04 8.86 34.35
CA THR A 401 -3.59 8.25 35.57
C THR A 401 -4.88 8.89 36.09
N ASN A 402 -5.15 10.14 35.72
CA ASN A 402 -6.31 10.93 36.12
C ASN A 402 -7.22 11.24 34.91
N MET A 403 -6.96 10.62 33.75
CA MET A 403 -7.73 10.84 32.53
C MET A 403 -8.90 9.86 32.46
N ASP A 404 -10.09 10.36 32.74
CA ASP A 404 -11.34 9.60 32.61
C ASP A 404 -12.06 9.86 31.28
N ASP A 405 -13.20 9.20 31.10
CA ASP A 405 -14.00 9.29 29.88
C ASP A 405 -14.53 10.70 29.62
N SER A 406 -14.78 11.49 30.68
CA SER A 406 -15.24 12.88 30.56
C SER A 406 -14.15 13.81 30.00
N LEU A 407 -12.88 13.39 30.12
CA LEU A 407 -11.74 14.08 29.54
C LEU A 407 -11.32 13.48 28.18
N TRP A 408 -11.49 12.17 28.00
CA TRP A 408 -11.12 11.46 26.76
C TRP A 408 -12.14 11.69 25.64
N ASN A 409 -13.42 11.40 25.89
CA ASN A 409 -14.44 11.34 24.85
C ASN A 409 -14.63 12.68 24.12
N PRO A 410 -14.74 13.84 24.80
CA PRO A 410 -14.90 15.12 24.10
C PRO A 410 -13.74 15.44 23.14
N ILE A 411 -12.52 15.01 23.48
CA ILE A 411 -11.33 15.25 22.66
C ILE A 411 -11.38 14.40 21.38
N ILE A 412 -11.67 13.09 21.50
CA ILE A 412 -11.84 12.24 20.32
C ILE A 412 -13.02 12.71 19.47
N ASN A 413 -14.14 13.08 20.10
CA ASN A 413 -15.36 13.50 19.42
C ASN A 413 -15.17 14.80 18.61
N VAL A 414 -14.65 15.86 19.25
CA VAL A 414 -14.48 17.16 18.57
C VAL A 414 -13.39 17.10 17.51
N HIS A 415 -12.25 16.48 17.81
CA HIS A 415 -11.11 16.51 16.91
C HIS A 415 -11.19 15.45 15.82
N LEU A 416 -11.27 14.17 16.20
CA LEU A 416 -11.14 13.08 15.26
C LEU A 416 -12.47 12.78 14.56
N ARG A 417 -13.53 12.54 15.33
CA ARG A 417 -14.88 12.28 14.81
C ARG A 417 -15.48 13.52 14.12
N GLY A 418 -15.23 14.71 14.63
CA GLY A 418 -15.68 15.97 14.03
C GLY A 418 -15.02 16.25 12.67
N THR A 419 -13.70 16.04 12.57
CA THR A 419 -12.98 16.12 11.28
C THR A 419 -13.56 15.15 10.26
N TYR A 420 -13.85 13.91 10.67
CA TYR A 420 -14.55 12.93 9.83
C TYR A 420 -15.94 13.43 9.40
N SER A 421 -16.78 13.85 10.36
CA SER A 421 -18.19 14.20 10.14
C SER A 421 -18.33 15.36 9.14
N VAL A 422 -17.58 16.45 9.34
CA VAL A 422 -17.59 17.61 8.44
C VAL A 422 -17.05 17.24 7.06
N THR A 423 -15.97 16.46 7.01
CA THR A 423 -15.40 16.02 5.73
C THR A 423 -16.36 15.10 4.97
N LYS A 424 -17.05 14.19 5.69
CA LYS A 424 -18.04 13.28 5.12
C LYS A 424 -19.23 14.02 4.52
N ALA A 425 -19.69 15.09 5.16
CA ALA A 425 -20.74 15.96 4.65
C ALA A 425 -20.30 16.79 3.43
N ALA A 426 -19.05 17.25 3.39
CA ALA A 426 -18.50 18.02 2.27
C ALA A 426 -18.17 17.16 1.04
N TRP A 427 -17.79 15.89 1.26
CA TRP A 427 -17.24 15.00 0.22
C TRP A 427 -18.11 14.83 -1.03
N PRO A 428 -19.44 14.63 -0.95
CA PRO A 428 -20.28 14.46 -2.13
C PRO A 428 -20.24 15.67 -3.08
N TYR A 429 -20.15 16.88 -2.51
CA TYR A 429 -20.04 18.12 -3.29
C TYR A 429 -18.69 18.21 -4.01
N MET A 430 -17.60 17.94 -3.30
CA MET A 430 -16.25 17.93 -3.89
C MET A 430 -16.09 16.86 -4.98
N LEU A 431 -16.67 15.66 -4.78
CA LEU A 431 -16.71 14.61 -5.79
C LEU A 431 -17.47 15.04 -7.05
N LYS A 432 -18.65 15.65 -6.88
CA LYS A 432 -19.47 16.14 -8.00
C LYS A 432 -18.74 17.23 -8.78
N GLN A 433 -18.04 18.11 -8.08
CA GLN A 433 -17.26 19.20 -8.66
C GLN A 433 -15.95 18.75 -9.33
N LYS A 434 -15.46 17.55 -9.02
CA LYS A 434 -14.08 17.11 -9.33
C LYS A 434 -13.04 18.13 -8.88
N TYR A 435 -13.28 18.69 -7.70
CA TYR A 435 -12.44 19.69 -7.08
C TYR A 435 -12.64 19.68 -5.58
N GLY A 436 -11.55 19.57 -4.82
CA GLY A 436 -11.55 19.73 -3.38
C GLY A 436 -10.16 19.99 -2.83
N ARG A 437 -10.10 20.79 -1.76
CA ARG A 437 -8.86 21.12 -1.07
C ARG A 437 -9.14 21.03 0.43
N ILE A 438 -8.55 20.03 1.08
CA ILE A 438 -8.78 19.75 2.50
C ILE A 438 -7.46 19.92 3.25
N VAL A 439 -7.47 20.76 4.28
CA VAL A 439 -6.38 20.87 5.24
C VAL A 439 -6.90 20.48 6.62
N ASN A 440 -6.29 19.46 7.19
CA ASN A 440 -6.64 18.97 8.53
C ASN A 440 -5.56 19.37 9.55
N THR A 441 -5.98 19.79 10.74
CA THR A 441 -5.07 20.24 11.80
C THR A 441 -4.70 19.10 12.75
N THR A 442 -3.49 18.54 12.60
CA THR A 442 -2.84 17.68 13.61
C THR A 442 -2.09 18.53 14.66
N SER A 443 -1.10 17.98 15.35
CA SER A 443 -0.26 18.69 16.32
C SER A 443 1.07 17.97 16.53
N THR A 444 2.12 18.69 16.91
CA THR A 444 3.38 18.10 17.40
C THR A 444 3.16 17.22 18.65
N SER A 445 2.14 17.50 19.48
CA SER A 445 1.73 16.58 20.56
C SER A 445 1.17 15.27 20.01
N GLY A 446 0.52 15.29 18.84
CA GLY A 446 0.12 14.07 18.14
C GLY A 446 1.32 13.33 17.58
N ILE A 447 2.21 14.04 16.87
CA ILE A 447 3.36 13.46 16.17
C ILE A 447 4.37 12.85 17.14
N TYR A 448 4.65 13.51 18.27
CA TYR A 448 5.75 13.12 19.16
C TYR A 448 5.29 12.64 20.54
N GLY A 449 3.98 12.65 20.81
CA GLY A 449 3.42 12.51 22.15
C GLY A 449 3.73 13.70 23.06
N ASN A 450 2.89 13.95 24.07
CA ASN A 450 3.16 14.96 25.10
C ASN A 450 2.57 14.56 26.46
N PHE A 451 3.33 14.76 27.54
CA PHE A 451 2.88 14.39 28.89
C PHE A 451 1.55 15.07 29.22
N GLY A 452 0.56 14.30 29.68
CA GLY A 452 -0.75 14.81 30.07
C GLY A 452 -1.73 15.03 28.91
N GLN A 453 -1.38 14.63 27.69
CA GLN A 453 -2.19 14.84 26.49
C GLN A 453 -2.49 13.55 25.74
N ALA A 454 -2.64 12.42 26.44
CA ALA A 454 -2.83 11.11 25.80
C ALA A 454 -4.07 11.07 24.87
N ASN A 455 -5.18 11.68 25.28
CA ASN A 455 -6.39 11.89 24.49
C ASN A 455 -6.14 12.75 23.24
N TYR A 456 -5.49 13.90 23.42
CA TYR A 456 -5.24 14.86 22.35
C TYR A 456 -4.23 14.33 21.34
N ALA A 457 -3.15 13.69 21.80
CA ALA A 457 -2.16 13.04 20.96
C ALA A 457 -2.79 11.92 20.10
N ALA A 458 -3.64 11.09 20.71
CA ALA A 458 -4.38 10.06 19.99
C ALA A 458 -5.29 10.66 18.91
N ALA A 459 -6.10 11.68 19.25
CA ALA A 459 -6.98 12.32 18.29
C ALA A 459 -6.21 12.95 17.11
N LYS A 460 -5.16 13.72 17.42
CA LYS A 460 -4.40 14.48 16.44
C LYS A 460 -3.62 13.59 15.49
N LEU A 461 -3.02 12.49 15.98
CA LEU A 461 -2.36 11.56 15.07
C LEU A 461 -3.35 10.65 14.33
N GLY A 462 -4.52 10.38 14.91
CA GLY A 462 -5.63 9.75 14.18
C GLY A 462 -6.10 10.58 12.98
N ILE A 463 -6.11 11.91 13.10
CA ILE A 463 -6.41 12.81 11.97
C ILE A 463 -5.38 12.64 10.85
N LEU A 464 -4.10 12.46 11.16
CA LEU A 464 -3.09 12.20 10.12
C LEU A 464 -3.34 10.87 9.38
N GLY A 465 -3.74 9.83 10.11
CA GLY A 465 -4.09 8.52 9.52
C GLY A 465 -5.30 8.64 8.60
N PHE A 466 -6.34 9.35 9.05
CA PHE A 466 -7.51 9.70 8.26
C PHE A 466 -7.12 10.46 6.98
N SER A 467 -6.33 11.53 7.11
CA SER A 467 -5.88 12.37 6.00
C SER A 467 -5.10 11.57 4.95
N ARG A 468 -4.18 10.69 5.38
CA ARG A 468 -3.35 9.90 4.47
C ARG A 468 -4.17 8.94 3.62
N ALA A 469 -5.15 8.25 4.23
CA ALA A 469 -6.06 7.38 3.51
C ALA A 469 -6.99 8.18 2.58
N LEU A 470 -7.55 9.29 3.07
CA LEU A 470 -8.44 10.14 2.29
C LEU A 470 -7.76 10.78 1.07
N ALA A 471 -6.48 11.16 1.21
CA ALA A 471 -5.66 11.67 0.11
C ALA A 471 -5.60 10.68 -1.07
N LEU A 472 -5.50 9.37 -0.78
CA LEU A 472 -5.48 8.32 -1.81
C LEU A 472 -6.84 8.19 -2.51
N GLU A 473 -7.95 8.31 -1.76
CA GLU A 473 -9.29 8.22 -2.33
C GLU A 473 -9.67 9.45 -3.18
N GLY A 474 -9.20 10.62 -2.78
CA GLY A 474 -9.52 11.91 -3.42
C GLY A 474 -8.71 12.24 -4.65
N ALA A 475 -7.47 11.73 -4.76
CA ALA A 475 -6.50 12.16 -5.77
C ALA A 475 -7.06 12.08 -7.21
N LYS A 476 -7.73 10.97 -7.57
CA LYS A 476 -8.30 10.78 -8.92
C LYS A 476 -9.46 11.73 -9.26
N TYR A 477 -10.01 12.42 -8.27
CA TYR A 477 -11.07 13.41 -8.42
C TYR A 477 -10.58 14.84 -8.23
N ASN A 478 -9.26 15.06 -8.21
CA ASN A 478 -8.65 16.37 -7.89
C ASN A 478 -9.12 16.90 -6.52
N ILE A 479 -9.27 15.98 -5.56
CA ILE A 479 -9.47 16.30 -4.15
C ILE A 479 -8.16 16.02 -3.42
N LEU A 480 -7.53 17.08 -2.95
CA LEU A 480 -6.21 17.02 -2.30
C LEU A 480 -6.39 17.22 -0.80
N VAL A 481 -5.68 16.40 -0.01
CA VAL A 481 -5.80 16.37 1.45
C VAL A 481 -4.40 16.46 2.06
N ASN A 482 -4.14 17.53 2.80
CA ASN A 482 -2.88 17.75 3.49
C ASN A 482 -3.11 17.96 5.00
N THR A 483 -2.07 17.74 5.80
CA THR A 483 -2.15 17.87 7.26
C THR A 483 -1.10 18.86 7.75
N ILE A 484 -1.49 19.74 8.67
CA ILE A 484 -0.57 20.69 9.32
C ILE A 484 -0.52 20.49 10.82
N ALA A 485 0.67 20.68 11.41
CA ALA A 485 0.92 20.74 12.85
C ALA A 485 1.37 22.18 13.21
N PRO A 486 0.42 23.08 13.50
CA PRO A 486 0.72 24.47 13.73
C PRO A 486 1.24 24.73 15.16
N ASN A 487 2.13 25.70 15.29
CA ASN A 487 2.49 26.36 16.53
C ASN A 487 2.05 27.82 16.47
N ALA A 488 1.19 28.22 17.41
CA ALA A 488 0.72 29.59 17.55
C ALA A 488 0.20 29.88 18.97
N GLY A 489 0.26 31.15 19.34
CA GLY A 489 -0.41 31.75 20.47
C GLY A 489 -1.92 31.84 20.22
N THR A 490 -2.68 31.11 21.03
CA THR A 490 -4.15 31.04 20.98
C THR A 490 -4.69 30.92 22.39
N GLN A 491 -6.02 31.02 22.56
CA GLN A 491 -6.65 30.75 23.85
C GLN A 491 -6.32 29.35 24.41
N MET A 492 -6.12 28.35 23.53
CA MET A 492 -5.70 27.01 23.95
C MET A 492 -4.26 26.98 24.46
N THR A 493 -3.35 27.75 23.89
CA THR A 493 -1.93 27.73 24.31
C THR A 493 -1.64 28.64 25.50
N ARG A 494 -2.52 29.61 25.81
CA ARG A 494 -2.45 30.41 27.06
C ARG A 494 -2.47 29.59 28.34
N THR A 495 -3.02 28.38 28.33
CA THR A 495 -3.03 27.52 29.51
C THR A 495 -1.69 26.84 29.78
N VAL A 496 -0.75 26.88 28.82
CA VAL A 496 0.53 26.16 28.86
C VAL A 496 1.74 27.03 28.47
N MET A 497 1.54 28.26 28.00
CA MET A 497 2.60 29.19 27.60
C MET A 497 2.48 30.53 28.37
N PRO A 498 3.60 31.21 28.67
CA PRO A 498 3.57 32.59 29.18
C PRO A 498 2.89 33.55 28.20
N GLU A 499 2.20 34.58 28.70
CA GLU A 499 1.43 35.51 27.85
C GLU A 499 2.31 36.22 26.81
N GLU A 500 3.55 36.58 27.15
CA GLU A 500 4.52 37.19 26.23
C GLU A 500 4.81 36.29 25.01
N VAL A 501 4.93 34.98 25.24
CA VAL A 501 5.16 33.97 24.19
C VAL A 501 3.89 33.82 23.33
N VAL A 502 2.71 33.81 23.96
CA VAL A 502 1.43 33.77 23.24
C VAL A 502 1.27 34.99 22.33
N GLN A 503 1.65 36.18 22.78
CA GLN A 503 1.59 37.39 21.95
C GLN A 503 2.62 37.38 20.81
N ALA A 504 3.77 36.73 21.02
CA ALA A 504 4.82 36.63 20.00
C ALA A 504 4.47 35.67 18.85
N PHE A 505 3.83 34.53 19.17
CA PHE A 505 3.45 33.51 18.21
C PHE A 505 2.11 33.81 17.54
N LYS A 506 2.13 34.68 16.53
CA LYS A 506 0.89 35.15 15.92
C LYS A 506 0.29 34.10 14.98
N PRO A 507 -1.04 33.84 15.04
CA PRO A 507 -1.70 32.85 14.16
C PRO A 507 -1.63 33.16 12.66
N ASP A 508 -1.49 34.43 12.27
CA ASP A 508 -1.30 34.89 10.89
C ASP A 508 -0.01 34.34 10.26
N GLN A 509 1.02 34.03 11.06
CA GLN A 509 2.27 33.43 10.59
C GLN A 509 2.10 31.99 10.08
N VAL A 510 0.98 31.34 10.40
CA VAL A 510 0.63 29.99 9.94
C VAL A 510 -0.27 30.03 8.71
N ALA A 511 -1.12 31.04 8.57
CA ALA A 511 -2.13 31.10 7.51
C ALA A 511 -1.60 30.91 6.06
N PRO A 512 -0.40 31.38 5.69
CA PRO A 512 0.13 31.22 4.34
C PRO A 512 0.22 29.78 3.83
N ILE A 513 0.67 28.83 4.66
CA ILE A 513 0.78 27.43 4.23
C ILE A 513 -0.60 26.81 4.05
N VAL A 514 -1.58 27.17 4.88
CA VAL A 514 -2.97 26.68 4.76
C VAL A 514 -3.57 27.15 3.43
N ALA A 515 -3.44 28.43 3.10
CA ALA A 515 -3.90 28.98 1.84
C ALA A 515 -3.16 28.35 0.65
N LEU A 516 -1.83 28.20 0.72
CA LEU A 516 -1.05 27.59 -0.37
C LEU A 516 -1.47 26.13 -0.64
N LEU A 517 -1.59 25.32 0.42
CA LEU A 517 -2.04 23.92 0.32
C LEU A 517 -3.48 23.79 -0.19
N CYS A 518 -4.28 24.85 -0.05
CA CYS A 518 -5.65 24.90 -0.55
C CYS A 518 -5.77 25.50 -1.95
N SER A 519 -4.68 25.86 -2.61
CA SER A 519 -4.71 26.56 -3.89
C SER A 519 -4.55 25.63 -5.11
N ASP A 520 -4.78 26.19 -6.30
CA ASP A 520 -4.38 25.55 -7.56
C ASP A 520 -2.88 25.72 -7.86
N MET A 521 -2.19 26.53 -7.05
CA MET A 521 -0.74 26.69 -7.05
C MET A 521 -0.07 25.72 -6.06
N VAL A 522 -0.80 24.76 -5.50
CA VAL A 522 -0.26 23.79 -4.53
C VAL A 522 0.93 23.06 -5.16
N PRO A 523 2.12 23.15 -4.54
CA PRO A 523 3.34 22.55 -5.07
C PRO A 523 3.40 21.04 -4.81
N GLN A 524 4.30 20.34 -5.51
CA GLN A 524 4.48 18.90 -5.33
C GLN A 524 5.28 18.58 -4.05
N PRO A 525 5.00 17.44 -3.36
CA PRO A 525 3.82 16.59 -3.56
C PRO A 525 2.53 17.33 -3.16
N ALA A 526 1.52 17.30 -4.04
CA ALA A 526 0.33 18.16 -3.92
C ALA A 526 -0.69 17.68 -2.85
N THR A 527 -0.55 16.46 -2.35
CA THR A 527 -1.46 15.84 -1.37
C THR A 527 -0.68 14.92 -0.44
N LYS A 528 -1.31 14.47 0.64
CA LYS A 528 -0.76 13.53 1.63
C LYS A 528 0.40 14.10 2.47
N GLY A 529 0.71 15.39 2.33
CA GLY A 529 1.78 16.06 3.07
C GLY A 529 1.44 16.23 4.55
N LEU A 530 2.50 16.21 5.38
CA LEU A 530 2.48 16.57 6.79
C LEU A 530 3.49 17.70 6.99
N TYR A 531 3.03 18.85 7.48
CA TYR A 531 3.87 20.04 7.63
C TYR A 531 3.78 20.60 9.05
N GLU A 532 4.92 20.81 9.69
CA GLU A 532 5.02 21.62 10.90
C GLU A 532 5.24 23.08 10.51
N CYS A 533 4.58 24.00 11.21
CA CYS A 533 4.61 25.41 10.84
C CYS A 533 4.33 26.35 12.02
N GLY A 534 4.91 27.55 11.97
CA GLY A 534 4.80 28.59 13.01
C GLY A 534 6.03 29.49 12.99
N SER A 535 5.92 30.71 13.53
CA SER A 535 7.06 31.66 13.60
C SER A 535 7.72 31.98 12.26
N GLY A 536 6.98 31.91 11.14
CA GLY A 536 7.53 32.08 9.78
C GLY A 536 8.34 30.90 9.26
N TRP A 537 8.41 29.79 10.03
CA TRP A 537 9.06 28.55 9.64
C TRP A 537 8.05 27.51 9.14
N PHE A 538 8.44 26.74 8.13
CA PHE A 538 7.64 25.69 7.51
C PHE A 538 8.52 24.50 7.11
N GLY A 539 8.25 23.31 7.66
CA GLY A 539 9.01 22.10 7.35
C GLY A 539 8.11 20.89 7.16
N ARG A 540 8.42 20.06 6.16
CA ARG A 540 7.76 18.76 5.96
C ARG A 540 8.30 17.73 6.96
N THR A 541 7.41 16.92 7.50
CA THR A 541 7.74 15.78 8.37
C THR A 541 7.28 14.48 7.70
N ARG A 542 8.14 13.45 7.71
CA ARG A 542 7.89 12.14 7.12
C ARG A 542 8.43 11.01 8.00
N TRP A 543 8.16 9.77 7.59
CA TRP A 543 8.80 8.61 8.19
C TRP A 543 10.20 8.41 7.64
N GLN A 544 11.12 8.05 8.51
CA GLN A 544 12.34 7.33 8.16
C GLN A 544 12.29 5.96 8.83
N ARG A 545 12.69 4.92 8.11
CA ARG A 545 12.75 3.55 8.59
C ARG A 545 14.19 3.06 8.54
N SER A 546 14.63 2.35 9.57
CA SER A 546 15.95 1.72 9.60
C SER A 546 16.04 0.63 8.54
N GLY A 547 17.26 0.23 8.14
CA GLY A 547 17.40 -0.94 7.27
C GLY A 547 16.95 -2.26 7.91
N GLY A 548 16.66 -2.24 9.22
CA GLY A 548 16.16 -3.39 9.97
C GLY A 548 17.12 -4.58 9.99
N HIS A 549 16.57 -5.75 10.26
CA HIS A 549 17.24 -7.03 10.09
C HIS A 549 16.26 -8.09 9.60
N GLY A 550 16.70 -8.84 8.59
CA GLY A 550 16.01 -10.01 8.08
C GLY A 550 16.55 -11.28 8.73
N PHE A 551 15.68 -12.02 9.39
CA PHE A 551 15.96 -13.33 9.96
C PHE A 551 15.60 -14.42 8.93
N PRO A 552 16.36 -15.52 8.84
CA PRO A 552 16.04 -16.59 7.91
C PRO A 552 14.70 -17.24 8.25
N ILE A 553 13.87 -17.53 7.24
CA ILE A 553 12.48 -17.93 7.45
C ILE A 553 12.25 -19.44 7.58
N ASP A 554 13.30 -20.23 7.41
CA ASP A 554 13.38 -21.68 7.62
C ASP A 554 13.86 -22.06 9.03
N VAL A 555 14.20 -21.08 9.86
CA VAL A 555 14.50 -21.29 11.29
C VAL A 555 13.49 -20.56 12.16
N GLU A 556 13.25 -21.11 13.34
CA GLU A 556 12.40 -20.47 14.34
C GLU A 556 13.05 -19.14 14.79
N LEU A 557 12.33 -18.03 14.59
CA LEU A 557 12.76 -16.74 15.12
C LEU A 557 12.48 -16.70 16.63
N THR A 558 13.52 -16.41 17.41
CA THR A 558 13.43 -16.33 18.87
C THR A 558 13.64 -14.89 19.37
N PRO A 559 13.03 -14.49 20.51
CA PRO A 559 13.25 -13.15 21.07
C PRO A 559 14.72 -12.88 21.41
N GLU A 560 15.49 -13.92 21.73
CA GLU A 560 16.93 -13.86 21.97
C GLU A 560 17.70 -13.49 20.70
N ALA A 561 17.29 -14.02 19.54
CA ALA A 561 17.86 -13.65 18.26
C ALA A 561 17.54 -12.18 17.90
N VAL A 562 16.32 -11.73 18.20
CA VAL A 562 15.95 -10.30 18.07
C VAL A 562 16.83 -9.43 18.98
N ALA A 563 17.00 -9.81 20.24
CA ALA A 563 17.87 -9.11 21.18
C ALA A 563 19.32 -9.04 20.70
N ALA A 564 19.84 -10.14 20.13
CA ALA A 564 21.21 -10.21 19.60
C ALA A 564 21.45 -9.25 18.42
N MET A 565 20.43 -9.03 17.60
CA MET A 565 20.49 -8.15 16.43
C MET A 565 19.91 -6.75 16.68
N TRP A 566 19.62 -6.41 17.94
CA TRP A 566 18.91 -5.17 18.29
C TRP A 566 19.61 -3.92 17.76
N SER A 567 20.93 -3.83 17.94
CA SER A 567 21.72 -2.70 17.45
C SER A 567 21.59 -2.51 15.94
N LYS A 568 21.50 -3.60 15.16
CA LYS A 568 21.32 -3.56 13.71
C LYS A 568 19.88 -3.23 13.30
N ILE A 569 18.89 -3.76 14.03
CA ILE A 569 17.46 -3.47 13.81
C ILE A 569 17.19 -1.98 14.00
N THR A 570 17.80 -1.36 15.01
CA THR A 570 17.54 0.05 15.36
C THR A 570 18.52 1.05 14.75
N ASN A 571 19.44 0.61 13.89
CA ASN A 571 20.45 1.49 13.29
C ASN A 571 19.89 2.25 12.08
N PHE A 572 19.92 3.58 12.13
CA PHE A 572 19.54 4.44 11.01
C PHE A 572 20.76 4.98 10.24
N ASP A 573 21.97 4.82 10.76
CA ASP A 573 23.17 5.52 10.31
C ASP A 573 24.13 4.62 9.50
N ASP A 574 23.70 3.40 9.15
CA ASP A 574 24.48 2.44 8.35
C ASP A 574 24.21 2.50 6.84
N GLY A 575 23.56 3.57 6.38
CA GLY A 575 23.27 3.82 4.96
C GLY A 575 22.12 2.99 4.37
N ARG A 576 21.43 2.17 5.18
CA ARG A 576 20.29 1.34 4.73
C ARG A 576 18.92 1.97 5.00
N ALA A 577 18.87 3.09 5.72
CA ALA A 577 17.61 3.74 6.04
C ALA A 577 16.87 4.21 4.79
N ASP A 578 15.55 4.05 4.79
CA ASP A 578 14.66 4.49 3.71
C ASP A 578 13.47 5.31 4.24
N HIS A 579 12.57 5.74 3.35
CA HIS A 579 11.50 6.69 3.65
C HIS A 579 10.17 6.20 3.06
N PRO A 580 9.55 5.15 3.65
CA PRO A 580 8.31 4.60 3.12
C PRO A 580 7.16 5.62 3.21
N GLU A 581 6.48 5.87 2.09
CA GLU A 581 5.35 6.80 2.00
C GLU A 581 4.01 6.12 1.70
N ASP A 582 4.00 4.82 1.37
CA ASP A 582 2.81 4.03 1.06
C ASP A 582 2.94 2.59 1.58
N GLY A 583 1.85 1.82 1.47
CA GLY A 583 1.82 0.43 1.89
C GLY A 583 2.91 -0.40 1.19
N GLN A 584 3.04 -0.31 -0.13
CA GLN A 584 3.98 -1.13 -0.91
C GLN A 584 5.44 -0.89 -0.47
N ALA A 585 5.84 0.36 -0.26
CA ALA A 585 7.15 0.71 0.28
C ALA A 585 7.36 0.13 1.69
N GLY A 586 6.32 0.15 2.53
CA GLY A 586 6.30 -0.52 3.84
C GLY A 586 6.52 -2.04 3.73
N PHE A 587 5.90 -2.71 2.76
CA PHE A 587 6.01 -4.16 2.56
C PHE A 587 7.32 -4.63 1.90
N LYS A 588 8.08 -3.74 1.24
CA LYS A 588 9.24 -4.10 0.41
C LYS A 588 10.25 -5.00 1.13
N SER A 589 10.79 -4.57 2.26
CA SER A 589 11.84 -5.32 2.99
C SER A 589 11.35 -6.64 3.58
N ILE A 590 10.05 -6.73 3.86
CA ILE A 590 9.40 -7.96 4.31
C ILE A 590 9.30 -8.96 3.17
N MET A 591 8.92 -8.52 1.97
CA MET A 591 8.91 -9.38 0.78
C MET A 591 10.32 -9.84 0.40
N GLU A 592 11.32 -8.94 0.46
CA GLU A 592 12.73 -9.30 0.22
C GLU A 592 13.23 -10.37 1.20
N ASN A 593 12.72 -10.40 2.43
CA ASN A 593 13.10 -11.41 3.41
C ASN A 593 12.40 -12.76 3.24
N MET A 594 11.33 -12.86 2.45
CA MET A 594 10.62 -14.14 2.22
C MET A 594 11.51 -15.18 1.51
N SER A 595 12.59 -14.78 0.86
CA SER A 595 13.60 -15.67 0.29
C SER A 595 14.82 -15.92 1.21
N ASN A 596 14.88 -15.30 2.39
CA ASN A 596 16.00 -15.46 3.32
C ASN A 596 15.96 -16.85 3.99
N ARG A 597 17.02 -17.65 3.86
CA ARG A 597 17.13 -19.02 4.40
C ARG A 597 18.44 -19.21 5.17
N SER A 598 18.46 -20.13 6.13
CA SER A 598 19.52 -20.36 7.12
C SER A 598 20.72 -21.10 6.54
N GLY A 599 21.35 -20.45 5.56
CA GLY A 599 22.61 -20.84 4.92
C GLY A 599 23.47 -19.64 4.54
N GLY A 600 22.94 -18.41 4.72
CA GLY A 600 23.64 -17.16 4.47
C GLY A 600 23.77 -16.82 2.99
N SER A 601 23.25 -15.66 2.61
CA SER A 601 23.63 -14.98 1.37
C SER A 601 25.09 -14.47 1.49
N ALA A 602 26.05 -15.35 1.24
CA ALA A 602 27.46 -15.01 1.00
C ALA A 602 27.86 -15.58 -0.36
N ALA A 603 28.77 -14.88 -1.06
CA ALA A 603 29.16 -15.19 -2.44
C ALA A 603 29.29 -16.69 -2.76
N LYS A 604 28.39 -17.15 -3.66
CA LYS A 604 28.52 -18.24 -4.64
C LYS A 604 29.46 -19.39 -4.25
N GLY A 605 28.90 -20.39 -3.57
CA GLY A 605 29.49 -21.72 -3.42
C GLY A 605 29.02 -22.69 -4.51
N SER A 606 29.81 -23.73 -4.76
CA SER A 606 29.51 -24.82 -5.70
C SER A 606 28.24 -25.61 -5.36
N ASP A 607 27.82 -25.61 -4.10
CA ASP A 607 26.73 -26.47 -3.60
C ASP A 607 25.32 -25.97 -3.97
N GLU A 608 25.04 -24.66 -3.92
CA GLU A 608 23.76 -24.11 -4.41
C GLU A 608 23.64 -24.20 -5.93
N ASN A 609 24.75 -23.96 -6.64
CA ASN A 609 24.81 -24.16 -8.08
C ASN A 609 24.49 -25.62 -8.42
N GLN A 610 25.04 -26.57 -7.66
CA GLN A 610 24.72 -27.98 -7.82
C GLN A 610 23.25 -28.28 -7.52
N GLN A 611 22.66 -27.68 -6.47
CA GLN A 611 21.22 -27.82 -6.17
C GLN A 611 20.34 -27.29 -7.31
N ILE A 612 20.70 -26.16 -7.93
CA ILE A 612 20.00 -25.63 -9.10
C ILE A 612 20.12 -26.61 -10.28
N LEU A 613 21.31 -27.17 -10.52
CA LEU A 613 21.52 -28.17 -11.57
C LEU A 613 20.73 -29.48 -11.32
N ASP A 614 20.65 -29.90 -10.07
CA ASP A 614 19.89 -31.08 -9.64
C ASP A 614 18.38 -30.82 -9.76
N ALA A 615 17.91 -29.63 -9.38
CA ALA A 615 16.53 -29.19 -9.53
C ALA A 615 16.13 -29.07 -11.01
N ILE A 616 17.00 -28.54 -11.87
CA ILE A 616 16.80 -28.54 -13.33
C ILE A 616 16.66 -29.98 -13.84
N THR A 617 17.51 -30.89 -13.37
CA THR A 617 17.49 -32.30 -13.78
C THR A 617 16.20 -32.98 -13.33
N ALA A 618 15.80 -32.78 -12.08
CA ALA A 618 14.54 -33.29 -11.53
C ALA A 618 13.34 -32.72 -12.29
N ALA A 619 13.27 -31.40 -12.49
CA ALA A 619 12.19 -30.72 -13.20
C ALA A 619 12.06 -31.18 -14.67
N LYS A 620 13.18 -31.42 -15.38
CA LYS A 620 13.17 -32.02 -16.73
C LYS A 620 12.58 -33.43 -16.76
N GLY A 621 12.63 -34.16 -15.65
CA GLY A 621 12.09 -35.51 -15.48
C GLY A 621 10.63 -35.56 -14.99
N MET A 622 10.07 -34.45 -14.50
CA MET A 622 8.71 -34.41 -13.97
C MET A 622 7.66 -34.64 -15.06
N LYS A 623 6.57 -35.33 -14.69
CA LYS A 623 5.38 -35.49 -15.51
C LYS A 623 4.23 -34.71 -14.87
N ALA A 624 3.63 -33.83 -15.64
CA ALA A 624 2.45 -33.09 -15.20
C ALA A 624 1.18 -33.94 -15.34
N GLU A 625 0.22 -33.74 -14.44
CA GLU A 625 -1.11 -34.39 -14.49
C GLU A 625 -1.99 -33.82 -15.61
N GLY A 626 -1.67 -32.61 -16.07
CA GLY A 626 -2.35 -31.90 -17.16
C GLY A 626 -3.45 -30.98 -16.65
N THR A 627 -3.58 -29.80 -17.26
CA THR A 627 -4.58 -28.79 -16.87
C THR A 627 -5.66 -28.69 -17.94
N SER A 628 -6.93 -28.80 -17.54
CA SER A 628 -8.06 -28.71 -18.46
C SER A 628 -8.31 -27.28 -18.91
N PHE A 629 -8.58 -27.09 -20.20
CA PHE A 629 -9.07 -25.84 -20.77
C PHE A 629 -10.11 -26.14 -21.84
N ASP A 630 -11.36 -25.78 -21.58
CA ASP A 630 -12.46 -25.96 -22.54
C ASP A 630 -12.70 -24.65 -23.28
N TYR A 631 -12.85 -24.73 -24.60
CA TYR A 631 -13.20 -23.57 -25.42
C TYR A 631 -14.35 -23.86 -26.37
N THR A 632 -15.08 -22.80 -26.67
CA THR A 632 -16.25 -22.77 -27.55
C THR A 632 -16.06 -21.72 -28.65
N ASP A 633 -17.04 -21.60 -29.54
CA ASP A 633 -17.08 -20.52 -30.55
C ASP A 633 -16.92 -19.13 -29.92
N ARG A 634 -17.48 -18.90 -28.73
CA ARG A 634 -17.34 -17.66 -27.96
C ARG A 634 -15.87 -17.27 -27.75
N ASP A 635 -15.04 -18.23 -27.34
CA ASP A 635 -13.64 -17.99 -27.01
C ASP A 635 -12.81 -17.78 -28.29
N VAL A 636 -13.18 -18.48 -29.37
CA VAL A 636 -12.62 -18.27 -30.71
C VAL A 636 -12.93 -16.85 -31.23
N ILE A 637 -14.19 -16.41 -31.15
CA ILE A 637 -14.61 -15.07 -31.55
C ILE A 637 -13.92 -14.00 -30.69
N LEU A 638 -13.88 -14.20 -29.37
CA LEU A 638 -13.20 -13.28 -28.45
C LEU A 638 -11.73 -13.11 -28.84
N TYR A 639 -11.03 -14.22 -29.11
CA TYR A 639 -9.63 -14.17 -29.54
C TYR A 639 -9.49 -13.42 -30.87
N ASN A 640 -10.28 -13.76 -31.88
CA ASN A 640 -10.21 -13.14 -33.20
C ASN A 640 -10.49 -11.62 -33.13
N VAL A 641 -11.52 -11.20 -32.39
CA VAL A 641 -11.83 -9.77 -32.18
C VAL A 641 -10.75 -9.07 -31.37
N SER A 642 -10.16 -9.75 -30.38
CA SER A 642 -9.02 -9.23 -29.62
C SER A 642 -7.73 -9.09 -30.42
N LEU A 643 -7.67 -9.66 -31.63
CA LEU A 643 -6.63 -9.44 -32.63
C LEU A 643 -7.08 -8.46 -33.73
N GLY A 644 -8.19 -7.75 -33.53
CA GLY A 644 -8.68 -6.72 -34.43
C GLY A 644 -9.58 -7.21 -35.57
N ALA A 645 -10.03 -8.48 -35.56
CA ALA A 645 -11.03 -8.95 -36.52
C ALA A 645 -12.29 -8.06 -36.47
N LYS A 646 -12.84 -7.75 -37.65
CA LYS A 646 -13.97 -6.83 -37.80
C LYS A 646 -15.27 -7.59 -38.10
N ARG A 647 -16.41 -6.95 -37.84
CA ARG A 647 -17.75 -7.45 -38.19
C ARG A 647 -17.93 -7.84 -39.67
N THR A 648 -17.08 -7.35 -40.56
CA THR A 648 -17.10 -7.64 -42.00
C THR A 648 -16.33 -8.91 -42.36
N GLN A 649 -15.63 -9.53 -41.42
CA GLN A 649 -14.86 -10.76 -41.59
C GLN A 649 -15.61 -11.93 -40.95
N LEU A 650 -16.82 -12.22 -41.47
CA LEU A 650 -17.75 -13.20 -40.91
C LEU A 650 -17.12 -14.57 -40.57
N PRO A 651 -16.22 -15.15 -41.41
CA PRO A 651 -15.52 -16.40 -41.07
C PRO A 651 -14.71 -16.37 -39.75
N LEU A 652 -14.45 -15.19 -39.17
CA LEU A 652 -13.70 -15.03 -37.93
C LEU A 652 -14.57 -14.60 -36.73
N VAL A 653 -15.79 -14.13 -36.97
CA VAL A 653 -16.61 -13.45 -35.93
C VAL A 653 -18.06 -13.92 -35.86
N TYR A 654 -18.47 -14.86 -36.72
CA TYR A 654 -19.82 -15.40 -36.74
C TYR A 654 -19.79 -16.91 -36.86
N GLU A 655 -20.29 -17.57 -35.83
CA GLU A 655 -20.27 -19.02 -35.63
C GLU A 655 -21.14 -19.81 -36.62
N ASN A 656 -22.10 -19.18 -37.28
CA ASN A 656 -22.93 -19.82 -38.32
C ASN A 656 -22.49 -19.48 -39.75
N ASP A 657 -21.33 -18.82 -39.94
CA ASP A 657 -20.71 -18.76 -41.26
C ASP A 657 -20.18 -20.14 -41.64
N ASP A 658 -20.43 -20.60 -42.87
CA ASP A 658 -20.00 -21.93 -43.34
C ASP A 658 -18.46 -22.12 -43.27
N ASN A 659 -17.70 -21.01 -43.18
CA ASN A 659 -16.24 -21.01 -43.10
C ASN A 659 -15.72 -20.53 -41.72
N PHE A 660 -16.58 -20.54 -40.69
CA PHE A 660 -16.18 -20.10 -39.35
C PHE A 660 -14.98 -20.90 -38.84
N GLN A 661 -13.90 -20.20 -38.49
CA GLN A 661 -12.66 -20.84 -38.08
C GLN A 661 -11.86 -20.02 -37.05
N PRO A 662 -11.10 -20.69 -36.17
CA PRO A 662 -10.10 -20.02 -35.35
C PRO A 662 -8.94 -19.52 -36.22
N LEU A 663 -8.39 -18.34 -35.88
CA LEU A 663 -7.08 -17.97 -36.41
C LEU A 663 -6.03 -19.01 -35.96
N PRO A 664 -5.06 -19.40 -36.81
CA PRO A 664 -4.06 -20.40 -36.46
C PRO A 664 -3.31 -20.13 -35.15
N THR A 665 -3.10 -18.85 -34.80
CA THR A 665 -2.43 -18.45 -33.55
C THR A 665 -3.27 -18.69 -32.29
N PHE A 666 -4.55 -19.03 -32.41
CA PHE A 666 -5.41 -19.41 -31.28
C PHE A 666 -4.83 -20.55 -30.45
N GLY A 667 -3.98 -21.40 -31.05
CA GLY A 667 -3.29 -22.49 -30.35
C GLY A 667 -2.42 -22.10 -29.15
N VAL A 668 -2.19 -20.79 -28.92
CA VAL A 668 -1.55 -20.31 -27.67
C VAL A 668 -2.53 -20.18 -26.49
N VAL A 669 -3.84 -20.15 -26.74
CA VAL A 669 -4.86 -19.91 -25.72
C VAL A 669 -5.00 -21.08 -24.73
N PRO A 670 -5.10 -22.35 -25.18
CA PRO A 670 -5.42 -23.45 -24.27
C PRO A 670 -4.34 -23.81 -23.23
N TRP A 671 -3.13 -23.26 -23.33
CA TRP A 671 -2.08 -23.49 -22.34
C TRP A 671 -1.95 -22.35 -21.31
N PHE A 672 -2.73 -21.27 -21.45
CA PHE A 672 -2.74 -20.24 -20.40
C PHE A 672 -3.19 -20.83 -19.06
N ASN A 673 -2.49 -20.45 -17.98
CA ASN A 673 -2.73 -20.92 -16.62
C ASN A 673 -2.58 -22.44 -16.44
N THR A 674 -1.80 -23.11 -17.31
CA THR A 674 -1.42 -24.52 -17.09
C THR A 674 -0.58 -24.64 -15.81
N ASP A 675 -0.93 -25.60 -14.96
CA ASP A 675 -0.23 -25.89 -13.70
C ASP A 675 1.13 -26.53 -13.99
N ILE A 676 2.20 -25.87 -13.53
CA ILE A 676 3.57 -26.32 -13.75
C ILE A 676 4.09 -27.02 -12.49
N PRO A 677 4.55 -28.28 -12.56
CA PRO A 677 4.95 -29.05 -11.37
C PRO A 677 6.33 -28.69 -10.81
N TRP A 678 7.07 -27.78 -11.44
CA TRP A 678 8.38 -27.29 -10.97
C TRP A 678 8.35 -25.81 -10.66
N ASN A 679 9.15 -25.39 -9.67
CA ASN A 679 9.26 -24.01 -9.25
C ASN A 679 10.32 -23.27 -10.08
N MET A 680 9.97 -22.13 -10.68
CA MET A 680 10.92 -21.29 -11.42
C MET A 680 12.09 -20.80 -10.54
N GLY A 681 11.85 -20.56 -9.26
CA GLY A 681 12.86 -20.10 -8.31
C GLY A 681 13.91 -21.16 -7.94
N GLU A 682 13.62 -22.43 -8.17
CA GLU A 682 14.55 -23.53 -7.86
C GLU A 682 15.46 -23.86 -9.05
N ILE A 683 15.04 -23.52 -10.27
CA ILE A 683 15.75 -23.90 -11.50
C ILE A 683 16.62 -22.78 -12.09
N VAL A 684 16.62 -21.59 -11.49
CA VAL A 684 17.52 -20.48 -11.86
C VAL A 684 17.97 -19.72 -10.60
N ALA A 685 19.10 -19.03 -10.66
CA ALA A 685 19.56 -18.20 -9.54
C ALA A 685 18.67 -16.95 -9.37
N ASN A 686 18.51 -16.42 -8.16
CA ASN A 686 17.93 -15.08 -7.91
C ASN A 686 16.63 -14.78 -8.70
N PHE A 687 15.71 -15.74 -8.80
CA PHE A 687 14.51 -15.59 -9.62
C PHE A 687 13.66 -14.40 -9.15
N SER A 688 13.26 -13.56 -10.09
CA SER A 688 12.28 -12.50 -9.88
C SER A 688 11.29 -12.49 -11.04
N PRO A 689 9.98 -12.64 -10.77
CA PRO A 689 8.95 -12.54 -11.80
C PRO A 689 8.98 -11.20 -12.54
N MET A 690 9.40 -10.11 -11.86
CA MET A 690 9.52 -8.77 -12.45
C MET A 690 10.64 -8.65 -13.49
N MET A 691 11.62 -9.57 -13.46
CA MET A 691 12.77 -9.58 -14.36
C MET A 691 12.61 -10.56 -15.53
N LEU A 692 11.49 -11.28 -15.57
CA LEU A 692 11.13 -12.23 -16.61
C LEU A 692 10.57 -11.50 -17.83
N LEU A 693 11.20 -11.73 -18.99
CA LEU A 693 10.71 -11.28 -20.27
C LEU A 693 10.36 -12.49 -21.14
N HIS A 694 9.17 -12.49 -21.73
CA HIS A 694 8.84 -13.46 -22.76
C HIS A 694 9.61 -13.10 -24.04
N GLY A 695 10.62 -13.88 -24.39
CA GLY A 695 11.58 -13.55 -25.44
C GLY A 695 11.21 -14.11 -26.81
N GLU A 696 10.73 -15.36 -26.86
CA GLU A 696 10.35 -16.02 -28.11
C GLU A 696 9.16 -16.96 -27.90
N GLN A 697 8.37 -17.14 -28.96
CA GLN A 697 7.26 -18.09 -28.99
C GLN A 697 7.36 -18.95 -30.25
N TYR A 698 7.16 -20.26 -30.10
CA TYR A 698 6.87 -21.19 -31.18
C TYR A 698 5.51 -21.84 -30.95
N LEU A 699 4.72 -21.96 -32.00
CA LEU A 699 3.46 -22.70 -32.03
C LEU A 699 3.44 -23.59 -33.27
N GLU A 700 3.06 -24.85 -33.09
CA GLU A 700 2.78 -25.82 -34.15
C GLU A 700 1.36 -26.37 -33.98
N ILE A 701 0.59 -26.37 -35.06
CA ILE A 701 -0.75 -26.93 -35.12
C ILE A 701 -0.62 -28.38 -35.58
N LYS A 702 -1.15 -29.29 -34.76
CA LYS A 702 -1.04 -30.74 -34.96
C LYS A 702 -2.25 -31.33 -35.68
N LYS A 703 -3.40 -30.66 -35.62
CA LYS A 703 -4.64 -31.08 -36.26
C LYS A 703 -5.27 -29.94 -37.08
N PHE A 704 -5.67 -30.26 -38.31
CA PHE A 704 -6.43 -29.40 -39.20
C PHE A 704 -7.72 -30.12 -39.64
N PRO A 705 -8.87 -29.41 -39.78
CA PRO A 705 -9.07 -28.02 -39.36
C PRO A 705 -8.98 -27.89 -37.84
N ILE A 706 -8.68 -26.68 -37.36
CA ILE A 706 -8.67 -26.42 -35.91
C ILE A 706 -10.12 -26.50 -35.43
N PRO A 707 -10.44 -27.29 -34.38
CA PRO A 707 -11.79 -27.32 -33.85
C PRO A 707 -12.26 -25.92 -33.45
N THR A 708 -13.51 -25.59 -33.74
CA THR A 708 -14.16 -24.34 -33.29
C THR A 708 -14.66 -24.41 -31.85
N ALA A 709 -14.73 -25.63 -31.30
CA ALA A 709 -14.93 -25.91 -29.89
C ALA A 709 -14.20 -27.22 -29.54
N ALA A 710 -13.54 -27.27 -28.39
CA ALA A 710 -12.95 -28.51 -27.88
C ALA A 710 -12.81 -28.46 -26.36
N LYS A 711 -12.89 -29.65 -25.75
CA LYS A 711 -12.35 -29.86 -24.41
C LYS A 711 -10.90 -30.22 -24.54
N THR A 712 -10.02 -29.55 -23.81
CA THR A 712 -8.58 -29.81 -23.95
C THR A 712 -7.89 -30.04 -22.62
N ILE A 713 -6.78 -30.76 -22.66
CA ILE A 713 -5.85 -30.90 -21.53
C ILE A 713 -4.45 -30.54 -22.00
N SER A 714 -3.82 -29.58 -21.31
CA SER A 714 -2.48 -29.07 -21.62
C SER A 714 -1.45 -29.66 -20.66
N TYR A 715 -0.37 -30.21 -21.21
CA TYR A 715 0.72 -30.86 -20.47
C TYR A 715 2.01 -30.06 -20.63
N PRO A 716 2.49 -29.38 -19.58
CA PRO A 716 3.74 -28.63 -19.62
C PRO A 716 4.95 -29.57 -19.48
N LYS A 717 6.08 -29.15 -20.06
CA LYS A 717 7.39 -29.78 -19.90
C LYS A 717 8.51 -28.75 -19.88
N LEU A 718 9.43 -28.85 -18.90
CA LEU A 718 10.66 -28.08 -18.92
C LEU A 718 11.57 -28.65 -20.02
N ILE A 719 11.76 -27.89 -21.10
CA ILE A 719 12.57 -28.32 -22.25
C ILE A 719 14.04 -28.04 -21.97
N ASP A 720 14.37 -26.80 -21.59
CA ASP A 720 15.75 -26.41 -21.38
C ASP A 720 15.94 -25.24 -20.43
N VAL A 721 17.11 -25.18 -19.81
CA VAL A 721 17.56 -24.06 -18.97
C VAL A 721 19.01 -23.76 -19.34
N VAL A 722 19.27 -22.52 -19.76
CA VAL A 722 20.59 -22.08 -20.25
C VAL A 722 21.08 -20.93 -19.39
N ASP A 723 22.31 -21.06 -18.90
CA ASP A 723 22.98 -20.04 -18.10
C ASP A 723 23.71 -19.04 -19.02
N LYS A 724 23.30 -17.77 -18.98
CA LYS A 724 23.93 -16.67 -19.73
C LYS A 724 24.84 -15.80 -18.85
N GLY A 725 25.26 -16.31 -17.69
CA GLY A 725 26.15 -15.65 -16.73
C GLY A 725 25.42 -14.61 -15.88
N ASN A 726 24.81 -13.59 -16.51
CA ASN A 726 24.01 -12.56 -15.81
C ASN A 726 22.50 -12.71 -16.03
N ALA A 727 22.07 -13.75 -16.73
CA ALA A 727 20.67 -14.06 -17.00
C ALA A 727 20.50 -15.57 -17.19
N ALA A 728 19.26 -16.05 -17.09
CA ALA A 728 18.89 -17.40 -17.49
C ALA A 728 17.93 -17.35 -18.68
N ILE A 729 18.01 -18.38 -19.54
CA ILE A 729 16.95 -18.68 -20.50
C ILE A 729 16.25 -19.95 -20.04
N VAL A 730 14.93 -19.89 -19.91
CA VAL A 730 14.09 -21.06 -19.59
C VAL A 730 13.17 -21.32 -20.78
N VAL A 731 13.16 -22.56 -21.26
CA VAL A 731 12.30 -22.99 -22.37
C VAL A 731 11.27 -23.97 -21.83
N ASN A 732 10.00 -23.59 -21.87
CA ASN A 732 8.88 -24.43 -21.49
C ASN A 732 8.13 -24.88 -22.74
N GLY A 733 7.84 -26.18 -22.84
CA GLY A 733 7.03 -26.77 -23.90
C GLY A 733 5.65 -27.15 -23.38
N TYR A 734 4.62 -27.09 -24.22
CA TYR A 734 3.26 -27.48 -23.87
C TYR A 734 2.65 -28.30 -25.01
N ILE A 735 2.14 -29.49 -24.69
CA ILE A 735 1.32 -30.28 -25.62
C ILE A 735 -0.13 -30.14 -25.16
N THR A 736 -0.99 -29.60 -26.01
CA THR A 736 -2.44 -29.54 -25.78
C THR A 736 -3.11 -30.66 -26.55
N LYS A 737 -3.87 -31.50 -25.85
CA LYS A 737 -4.62 -32.62 -26.41
C LYS A 737 -6.12 -32.38 -26.36
N ASP A 738 -6.86 -32.94 -27.32
CA ASP A 738 -8.31 -33.10 -27.18
C ASP A 738 -8.59 -34.09 -26.04
N ALA A 739 -9.39 -33.67 -25.06
CA ALA A 739 -9.67 -34.44 -23.85
C ALA A 739 -10.50 -35.70 -24.15
N ASN A 740 -11.26 -35.72 -25.25
CA ASN A 740 -12.13 -36.85 -25.61
C ASN A 740 -11.37 -37.88 -26.46
N THR A 741 -10.53 -37.43 -27.39
CA THR A 741 -9.83 -38.34 -28.33
C THR A 741 -8.38 -38.62 -27.94
N GLY A 742 -7.76 -37.77 -27.12
CA GLY A 742 -6.34 -37.84 -26.76
C GLY A 742 -5.38 -37.37 -27.87
N GLU A 743 -5.91 -36.91 -29.01
CA GLU A 743 -5.14 -36.41 -30.14
C GLU A 743 -4.48 -35.07 -29.82
N ASP A 744 -3.24 -34.87 -30.27
CA ASP A 744 -2.56 -33.58 -30.11
C ASP A 744 -3.22 -32.53 -31.02
N LEU A 745 -3.60 -31.39 -30.44
CA LEU A 745 -4.15 -30.24 -31.17
C LEU A 745 -3.06 -29.20 -31.43
N PHE A 746 -2.27 -28.88 -30.40
CA PHE A 746 -1.24 -27.84 -30.46
C PHE A 746 0.01 -28.27 -29.72
N TYR A 747 1.16 -27.82 -30.23
CA TYR A 747 2.43 -27.83 -29.52
C TYR A 747 2.99 -26.42 -29.44
N ASN A 748 3.33 -25.98 -28.23
CA ASN A 748 3.89 -24.66 -27.97
C ASN A 748 5.27 -24.77 -27.33
N GLU A 749 6.16 -23.83 -27.65
CA GLU A 749 7.34 -23.55 -26.83
C GLU A 749 7.42 -22.05 -26.51
N SER A 750 7.51 -21.74 -25.21
CA SER A 750 7.75 -20.39 -24.71
C SER A 750 9.19 -20.29 -24.20
N THR A 751 9.97 -19.38 -24.79
CA THR A 751 11.31 -19.03 -24.31
C THR A 751 11.22 -17.78 -23.44
N MET A 752 11.63 -17.90 -22.18
CA MET A 752 11.70 -16.82 -21.20
C MET A 752 13.16 -16.40 -20.99
N PHE A 753 13.40 -15.09 -20.92
CA PHE A 753 14.70 -14.50 -20.59
C PHE A 753 14.59 -13.81 -19.23
N ILE A 754 15.29 -14.35 -18.23
CA ILE A 754 15.18 -13.92 -16.84
C ILE A 754 16.47 -13.20 -16.46
N ARG A 755 16.40 -11.86 -16.39
CA ARG A 755 17.55 -10.99 -16.12
C ARG A 755 17.98 -11.11 -14.65
N GLY A 756 19.29 -11.14 -14.40
CA GLY A 756 19.84 -11.28 -13.05
C GLY A 756 19.90 -12.72 -12.54
N SER A 757 19.28 -13.66 -13.26
CA SER A 757 19.09 -15.04 -12.80
C SER A 757 20.09 -16.07 -13.33
N GLY A 758 21.27 -15.62 -13.78
CA GLY A 758 22.34 -16.47 -14.29
C GLY A 758 23.46 -16.72 -13.28
N GLY A 759 24.50 -17.40 -13.75
CA GLY A 759 25.75 -17.61 -13.02
C GLY A 759 25.68 -18.74 -12.00
N PHE A 760 24.86 -19.75 -12.31
CA PHE A 760 24.68 -20.99 -11.54
C PHE A 760 25.46 -22.19 -12.13
N GLY A 761 26.27 -21.97 -13.17
CA GLY A 761 27.16 -23.00 -13.73
C GLY A 761 26.48 -23.98 -14.68
N GLY A 762 25.28 -23.66 -15.16
CA GLY A 762 24.57 -24.44 -16.17
C GLY A 762 25.13 -24.31 -17.59
N PRO A 763 24.58 -25.05 -18.56
CA PRO A 763 25.03 -24.97 -19.95
C PRO A 763 24.91 -23.55 -20.51
N SER A 764 25.97 -23.05 -21.17
CA SER A 764 25.97 -21.70 -21.76
C SER A 764 25.25 -21.59 -23.11
N LYS A 765 24.87 -22.74 -23.68
CA LYS A 765 24.13 -22.89 -24.93
C LYS A 765 22.96 -23.85 -24.72
N PRO A 766 21.88 -23.73 -25.51
CA PRO A 766 20.80 -24.72 -25.51
C PRO A 766 21.34 -26.13 -25.70
N THR A 767 20.86 -27.07 -24.89
CA THR A 767 21.24 -28.48 -24.85
C THR A 767 20.13 -29.40 -25.31
N ALA A 768 18.87 -28.96 -25.23
CA ALA A 768 17.73 -29.78 -25.62
C ALA A 768 17.54 -29.81 -27.14
N ARG A 769 17.23 -31.00 -27.68
CA ARG A 769 16.75 -31.13 -29.06
C ARG A 769 15.34 -30.55 -29.16
N ARG A 770 15.17 -29.55 -30.01
CA ARG A 770 13.91 -28.85 -30.25
C ARG A 770 13.48 -29.00 -31.72
N PRO A 771 12.20 -28.80 -32.08
CA PRO A 771 11.75 -28.83 -33.47
C PRO A 771 12.54 -27.83 -34.33
N ALA A 772 12.83 -28.20 -35.57
CA ALA A 772 13.63 -27.36 -36.48
C ALA A 772 13.05 -25.94 -36.64
N GLY A 773 11.70 -25.84 -36.73
CA GLY A 773 11.00 -24.55 -36.79
C GLY A 773 11.10 -23.71 -35.51
N ALA A 774 11.21 -24.35 -34.34
CA ALA A 774 11.35 -23.65 -33.05
C ALA A 774 12.72 -22.96 -32.89
N THR A 775 13.73 -23.48 -33.59
CA THR A 775 15.13 -22.99 -33.58
C THR A 775 15.55 -22.30 -34.88
N ALA A 776 14.65 -22.20 -35.87
CA ALA A 776 14.95 -21.63 -37.16
C ALA A 776 15.30 -20.13 -37.06
N ALA A 777 16.37 -19.73 -37.75
CA ALA A 777 16.78 -18.33 -37.84
C ALA A 777 16.18 -17.69 -39.09
N TYR A 778 14.90 -17.31 -39.03
CA TYR A 778 14.22 -16.63 -40.14
C TYR A 778 14.77 -15.21 -40.33
N LYS A 779 15.70 -15.03 -41.27
CA LYS A 779 16.25 -13.73 -41.63
C LYS A 779 15.52 -13.17 -42.85
N PRO A 780 14.96 -11.94 -42.79
CA PRO A 780 14.37 -11.30 -43.94
C PRO A 780 15.37 -11.24 -45.12
N PRO A 781 14.96 -11.61 -46.34
CA PRO A 781 15.83 -11.53 -47.50
C PRO A 781 16.11 -10.06 -47.86
N GLN A 782 17.26 -9.78 -48.47
CA GLN A 782 17.66 -8.44 -48.91
C GLN A 782 16.96 -8.02 -50.21
N ARG A 783 15.62 -8.10 -50.22
CA ARG A 783 14.72 -7.70 -51.31
C ARG A 783 13.43 -7.11 -50.75
N LYS A 784 12.63 -6.43 -51.59
CA LYS A 784 11.34 -5.89 -51.17
C LYS A 784 10.39 -6.99 -50.67
N PRO A 785 9.54 -6.72 -49.66
CA PRO A 785 8.49 -7.65 -49.21
C PRO A 785 7.52 -7.99 -50.33
N ASP A 786 7.03 -9.23 -50.36
CA ASP A 786 5.98 -9.68 -51.27
C ASP A 786 4.60 -9.14 -50.83
N ALA A 787 4.44 -8.87 -49.54
CA ALA A 787 3.26 -8.22 -48.99
C ALA A 787 3.61 -7.36 -47.77
N VAL A 788 2.89 -6.25 -47.63
CA VAL A 788 2.94 -5.38 -46.45
C VAL A 788 1.51 -5.12 -46.01
N ILE A 789 1.21 -5.36 -44.74
CA ILE A 789 -0.09 -5.05 -44.14
C ILE A 789 0.14 -4.19 -42.90
N GLU A 790 -0.59 -3.08 -42.82
CA GLU A 790 -0.60 -2.20 -41.66
C GLU A 790 -1.94 -2.31 -40.94
N GLU A 791 -1.89 -2.45 -39.62
CA GLU A 791 -3.09 -2.47 -38.78
C GLU A 791 -2.89 -1.63 -37.54
N LYS A 792 -3.77 -0.64 -37.36
CA LYS A 792 -3.81 0.19 -36.16
C LYS A 792 -4.55 -0.55 -35.05
N THR A 793 -3.87 -0.73 -33.92
CA THR A 793 -4.47 -1.31 -32.72
C THR A 793 -5.40 -0.32 -32.04
N SER A 794 -6.38 -0.81 -31.29
CA SER A 794 -7.18 0.02 -30.38
C SER A 794 -6.36 0.46 -29.16
N GLU A 795 -6.73 1.57 -28.53
CA GLU A 795 -6.20 1.93 -27.20
C GLU A 795 -6.58 0.86 -26.15
N ASP A 796 -7.73 0.19 -26.34
CA ASP A 796 -8.21 -0.88 -25.47
C ASP A 796 -7.73 -2.28 -25.87
N GLN A 797 -6.80 -2.40 -26.84
CA GLN A 797 -6.41 -3.69 -27.42
C GLN A 797 -5.90 -4.68 -26.36
N ALA A 798 -5.06 -4.21 -25.43
CA ALA A 798 -4.53 -5.03 -24.34
C ALA A 798 -5.61 -5.41 -23.32
N ALA A 799 -6.58 -4.52 -23.07
CA ALA A 799 -7.70 -4.77 -22.16
C ALA A 799 -8.64 -5.87 -22.70
N LEU A 800 -8.77 -5.96 -24.02
CA LEU A 800 -9.53 -7.00 -24.70
C LEU A 800 -8.73 -8.31 -24.79
N TYR A 801 -7.48 -8.27 -25.23
CA TYR A 801 -6.64 -9.46 -25.43
C TYR A 801 -6.40 -10.25 -24.15
N ARG A 802 -6.21 -9.57 -23.01
CA ARG A 802 -6.01 -10.25 -21.71
C ARG A 802 -7.17 -11.15 -21.29
N LEU A 803 -8.38 -10.97 -21.85
CA LEU A 803 -9.53 -11.80 -21.53
C LEU A 803 -9.34 -13.26 -21.97
N ASN A 804 -8.46 -13.51 -22.94
CA ASN A 804 -8.13 -14.86 -23.43
C ASN A 804 -7.29 -15.70 -22.47
N GLY A 805 -6.75 -15.14 -21.39
CA GLY A 805 -6.07 -15.92 -20.35
C GLY A 805 -4.86 -15.25 -19.71
N ASP A 806 -4.13 -14.40 -20.47
CA ASP A 806 -2.98 -13.66 -19.93
C ASP A 806 -3.43 -12.42 -19.13
N ARG A 807 -3.57 -12.61 -17.82
CA ARG A 807 -4.05 -11.59 -16.89
C ARG A 807 -2.95 -10.69 -16.31
N ASN A 808 -1.71 -10.78 -16.80
CA ASN A 808 -0.57 -10.04 -16.26
C ASN A 808 -0.88 -8.51 -16.16
N PRO A 809 -0.73 -7.90 -14.96
CA PRO A 809 -1.04 -6.48 -14.76
C PRO A 809 -0.19 -5.53 -15.60
N LEU A 810 0.99 -5.97 -16.08
CA LEU A 810 1.88 -5.22 -16.98
C LEU A 810 1.17 -4.62 -18.20
N HIS A 811 0.07 -5.24 -18.63
CA HIS A 811 -0.68 -4.89 -19.83
C HIS A 811 -1.92 -4.01 -19.57
N ILE A 812 -2.22 -3.65 -18.32
CA ILE A 812 -3.42 -2.87 -18.00
C ILE A 812 -3.24 -1.85 -16.86
N ASP A 813 -2.37 -2.13 -15.90
CA ASP A 813 -2.15 -1.30 -14.72
C ASP A 813 -0.89 -0.42 -14.89
N PRO A 814 -1.02 0.90 -15.05
CA PRO A 814 0.11 1.80 -15.24
C PRO A 814 1.16 1.74 -14.13
N GLU A 815 0.77 1.48 -12.88
CA GLU A 815 1.72 1.41 -11.77
C GLU A 815 2.55 0.13 -11.85
N PHE A 816 1.92 -0.99 -12.19
CA PHE A 816 2.64 -2.25 -12.42
C PHE A 816 3.55 -2.18 -13.66
N SER A 817 3.10 -1.53 -14.74
CA SER A 817 3.91 -1.37 -15.95
C SER A 817 5.21 -0.58 -15.70
N LYS A 818 5.16 0.44 -14.84
CA LYS A 818 6.34 1.21 -14.42
C LYS A 818 7.37 0.37 -13.70
N VAL A 819 6.94 -0.57 -12.85
CA VAL A 819 7.83 -1.52 -12.17
C VAL A 819 8.58 -2.39 -13.19
N GLY A 820 7.90 -2.80 -14.26
CA GLY A 820 8.52 -3.51 -15.39
C GLY A 820 9.45 -2.65 -16.27
N GLY A 821 9.58 -1.35 -15.99
CA GLY A 821 10.39 -0.39 -16.74
C GLY A 821 9.67 0.29 -17.91
N PHE A 822 8.34 0.22 -17.98
CA PHE A 822 7.55 0.82 -19.06
C PHE A 822 6.77 2.04 -18.57
N LYS A 823 6.74 3.12 -19.35
CA LYS A 823 6.08 4.37 -18.95
C LYS A 823 4.56 4.25 -18.83
N ILE A 824 3.95 3.39 -19.64
CA ILE A 824 2.52 3.08 -19.68
C ILE A 824 2.35 1.58 -19.98
N PRO A 825 1.13 1.02 -19.79
CA PRO A 825 0.86 -0.37 -20.16
C PRO A 825 1.16 -0.68 -21.61
N ILE A 826 1.83 -1.80 -21.82
CA ILE A 826 2.28 -2.27 -23.13
C ILE A 826 1.32 -3.32 -23.66
N LEU A 827 1.24 -3.49 -24.98
CA LEU A 827 0.51 -4.57 -25.60
C LEU A 827 1.23 -5.90 -25.38
N HIS A 828 0.49 -6.99 -25.21
CA HIS A 828 1.06 -8.34 -25.12
C HIS A 828 1.88 -8.69 -26.36
N GLY A 829 3.06 -9.30 -26.16
CA GLY A 829 3.86 -9.82 -27.28
C GLY A 829 3.06 -10.83 -28.12
N LEU A 830 2.33 -11.73 -27.45
CA LEU A 830 1.46 -12.71 -28.10
C LEU A 830 0.28 -12.07 -28.86
N CYS A 831 -0.21 -10.89 -28.44
CA CYS A 831 -1.19 -10.12 -29.22
C CYS A 831 -0.56 -9.59 -30.51
N SER A 832 0.65 -9.05 -30.43
CA SER A 832 1.38 -8.58 -31.63
C SER A 832 1.65 -9.75 -32.60
N MET A 833 2.03 -10.92 -32.06
CA MET A 833 2.20 -12.15 -32.84
C MET A 833 0.89 -12.60 -33.48
N GLY A 834 -0.23 -12.54 -32.75
CA GLY A 834 -1.54 -12.87 -33.28
C GLY A 834 -1.96 -11.96 -34.44
N ILE A 835 -1.73 -10.65 -34.33
CA ILE A 835 -2.00 -9.68 -35.40
C ILE A 835 -1.15 -9.99 -36.64
N SER A 836 0.17 -10.18 -36.47
CA SER A 836 1.06 -10.54 -37.58
C SER A 836 0.70 -11.90 -38.20
N GLY A 837 0.32 -12.88 -37.38
CA GLY A 837 -0.18 -14.18 -37.83
C GLY A 837 -1.48 -14.07 -38.63
N LYS A 838 -2.40 -13.19 -38.21
CA LYS A 838 -3.62 -12.86 -38.97
C LYS A 838 -3.29 -12.22 -40.33
N HIS A 839 -2.29 -11.35 -40.39
CA HIS A 839 -1.84 -10.76 -41.67
C HIS A 839 -1.30 -11.82 -42.62
N VAL A 840 -0.47 -12.74 -42.12
CA VAL A 840 0.07 -13.86 -42.91
C VAL A 840 -1.07 -14.78 -43.35
N PHE A 841 -1.98 -15.16 -42.46
CA PHE A 841 -3.13 -16.00 -42.77
C PHE A 841 -4.02 -15.38 -43.84
N SER A 842 -4.36 -14.09 -43.69
CA SER A 842 -5.22 -13.37 -44.64
C SER A 842 -4.59 -13.25 -46.03
N LYS A 843 -3.25 -13.23 -46.12
CA LYS A 843 -2.54 -13.05 -47.38
C LYS A 843 -2.12 -14.35 -48.06
N PHE A 844 -1.73 -15.36 -47.28
CA PHE A 844 -1.08 -16.58 -47.78
C PHE A 844 -1.78 -17.88 -47.36
N GLY A 845 -2.83 -17.80 -46.53
CA GLY A 845 -3.63 -18.94 -46.10
C GLY A 845 -3.12 -19.60 -44.81
N ALA A 846 -3.65 -20.79 -44.52
CA ALA A 846 -3.34 -21.56 -43.32
C ALA A 846 -1.85 -21.94 -43.25
N PHE A 847 -1.30 -21.91 -42.04
CA PHE A 847 0.07 -22.33 -41.76
C PHE A 847 0.12 -23.36 -40.64
N LYS A 848 1.08 -24.29 -40.75
CA LYS A 848 1.32 -25.38 -39.81
C LYS A 848 1.99 -24.91 -38.52
N ASN A 849 2.86 -23.91 -38.61
CA ASN A 849 3.59 -23.40 -37.46
C ASN A 849 3.93 -21.92 -37.62
N ILE A 850 4.27 -21.30 -36.50
CA ILE A 850 4.73 -19.92 -36.42
C ILE A 850 5.81 -19.81 -35.34
N LYS A 851 6.91 -19.15 -35.69
CA LYS A 851 8.00 -18.79 -34.78
C LYS A 851 8.17 -17.29 -34.77
N VAL A 852 8.33 -16.69 -33.58
CA VAL A 852 8.64 -15.27 -33.42
C VAL A 852 9.68 -15.03 -32.33
N ARG A 853 10.42 -13.93 -32.46
CA ARG A 853 11.15 -13.28 -31.36
C ARG A 853 10.55 -11.90 -31.09
N PHE A 854 10.19 -11.64 -29.84
CA PHE A 854 9.73 -10.33 -29.41
C PHE A 854 10.94 -9.40 -29.30
N ALA A 855 10.97 -8.38 -30.16
CA ALA A 855 12.16 -7.54 -30.39
C ALA A 855 12.00 -6.12 -29.84
N GLY A 856 10.80 -5.75 -29.38
CA GLY A 856 10.54 -4.44 -28.84
C GLY A 856 9.14 -4.33 -28.23
N VAL A 857 8.79 -3.10 -27.89
CA VAL A 857 7.57 -2.75 -27.14
C VAL A 857 6.56 -2.12 -28.08
N VAL A 858 5.32 -2.57 -27.98
CA VAL A 858 4.16 -1.99 -28.68
C VAL A 858 3.24 -1.38 -27.62
N LEU A 859 2.76 -0.17 -27.86
CA LEU A 859 1.75 0.47 -27.03
C LEU A 859 0.37 0.30 -27.69
N PRO A 860 -0.70 0.01 -26.94
CA PRO A 860 -2.05 0.04 -27.49
C PRO A 860 -2.34 1.38 -28.17
N GLY A 861 -3.02 1.37 -29.31
CA GLY A 861 -3.28 2.53 -30.15
C GLY A 861 -2.25 2.74 -31.28
N GLN A 862 -1.10 2.07 -31.22
CA GLN A 862 -0.06 2.14 -32.27
C GLN A 862 -0.36 1.22 -33.46
N THR A 863 0.32 1.48 -34.58
CA THR A 863 0.13 0.79 -35.85
C THR A 863 1.25 -0.22 -36.08
N LEU A 864 0.86 -1.47 -36.29
CA LEU A 864 1.77 -2.56 -36.63
C LEU A 864 1.86 -2.72 -38.15
N ARG A 865 3.06 -2.55 -38.71
CA ARG A 865 3.38 -2.88 -40.11
C ARG A 865 4.04 -4.25 -40.16
N THR A 866 3.37 -5.22 -40.77
CA THR A 866 3.93 -6.57 -41.02
C THR A 866 4.41 -6.68 -42.45
N GLU A 867 5.70 -6.89 -42.62
CA GLU A 867 6.36 -7.13 -43.90
C GLU A 867 6.60 -8.62 -44.06
N MET A 868 6.23 -9.18 -45.22
CA MET A 868 6.20 -10.63 -45.45
C MET A 868 6.89 -10.99 -46.77
N TRP A 869 7.69 -12.07 -46.74
CA TRP A 869 8.41 -12.62 -47.89
C TRP A 869 8.13 -14.11 -48.01
N LYS A 870 7.58 -14.54 -49.14
CA LYS A 870 7.31 -15.94 -49.43
C LYS A 870 8.54 -16.57 -50.09
N GLU A 871 9.08 -17.61 -49.47
CA GLU A 871 10.21 -18.41 -49.95
C GLU A 871 9.79 -19.89 -49.96
N GLY A 872 9.34 -20.38 -51.12
CA GLY A 872 8.75 -21.71 -51.25
C GLY A 872 7.48 -21.87 -50.40
N ASN A 873 7.51 -22.83 -49.46
CA ASN A 873 6.43 -23.08 -48.50
C ASN A 873 6.54 -22.26 -47.21
N PHE A 874 7.55 -21.41 -47.08
CA PHE A 874 7.73 -20.55 -45.90
C PHE A 874 7.31 -19.13 -46.20
N VAL A 875 6.75 -18.45 -45.20
CA VAL A 875 6.59 -16.99 -45.22
C VAL A 875 7.40 -16.44 -44.05
N LEU A 876 8.49 -15.76 -44.37
CA LEU A 876 9.28 -15.01 -43.40
C LEU A 876 8.59 -13.67 -43.17
N PHE A 877 8.59 -13.18 -41.94
CA PHE A 877 8.01 -11.87 -41.66
C PHE A 877 8.76 -11.12 -40.56
N GLN A 878 8.56 -9.81 -40.53
CA GLN A 878 8.92 -8.96 -39.42
C GLN A 878 7.79 -7.96 -39.17
N THR A 879 7.76 -7.38 -37.97
CA THR A 879 6.75 -6.39 -37.63
C THR A 879 7.39 -5.19 -36.98
N THR A 880 7.05 -4.00 -37.46
CA THR A 880 7.53 -2.71 -36.94
C THR A 880 6.36 -1.88 -36.44
N VAL A 881 6.64 -1.00 -35.48
CA VAL A 881 5.69 0.02 -35.02
C VAL A 881 5.88 1.26 -35.90
N VAL A 882 4.88 1.58 -36.72
CA VAL A 882 4.97 2.64 -37.74
C VAL A 882 5.34 3.98 -37.12
N GLU A 883 4.74 4.33 -35.98
CA GLU A 883 4.94 5.61 -35.32
C GLU A 883 6.36 5.81 -34.79
N THR A 884 7.10 4.73 -34.53
CA THR A 884 8.44 4.79 -33.93
C THR A 884 9.55 4.26 -34.82
N GLY A 885 9.21 3.55 -35.90
CA GLY A 885 10.15 2.80 -36.74
C GLY A 885 10.83 1.61 -36.04
N LYS A 886 10.47 1.30 -34.79
CA LYS A 886 11.12 0.25 -33.99
C LYS A 886 10.55 -1.14 -34.30
N PRO A 887 11.37 -2.19 -34.22
CA PRO A 887 10.91 -3.57 -34.37
C PRO A 887 10.04 -4.00 -33.17
N ALA A 888 8.92 -4.65 -33.46
CA ALA A 888 8.08 -5.35 -32.50
C ALA A 888 8.36 -6.87 -32.54
N ILE A 889 8.41 -7.43 -33.75
CA ILE A 889 8.70 -8.85 -33.99
C ILE A 889 9.84 -8.97 -35.01
N ALA A 890 10.82 -9.81 -34.68
CA ALA A 890 11.93 -10.15 -35.55
C ALA A 890 12.15 -11.66 -35.58
N GLY A 891 13.01 -12.13 -36.50
CA GLY A 891 13.40 -13.53 -36.57
C GLY A 891 12.22 -14.48 -36.82
N ALA A 892 11.18 -14.00 -37.50
CA ALA A 892 9.88 -14.66 -37.54
C ALA A 892 9.56 -15.29 -38.88
N GLY A 893 8.81 -16.38 -38.82
CA GLY A 893 8.37 -17.10 -40.01
C GLY A 893 7.30 -18.13 -39.71
N VAL A 894 6.60 -18.53 -40.77
CA VAL A 894 5.62 -19.62 -40.75
C VAL A 894 5.92 -20.62 -41.86
N GLU A 895 5.50 -21.87 -41.68
CA GLU A 895 5.42 -22.89 -42.72
C GLU A 895 3.96 -23.07 -43.16
N LEU A 896 3.65 -22.85 -44.44
CA LEU A 896 2.29 -22.96 -44.97
C LEU A 896 1.82 -24.42 -45.03
N VAL A 897 0.51 -24.65 -44.94
CA VAL A 897 -0.10 -25.96 -45.21
C VAL A 897 -0.04 -26.22 -46.73
N SER A 898 0.49 -27.37 -47.17
CA SER A 898 0.64 -27.69 -48.60
C SER A 898 -0.71 -27.93 -49.31
N ASP A 899 -0.80 -27.61 -50.61
CA ASP A 899 -2.05 -27.64 -51.39
C ASP A 899 -2.79 -28.99 -51.50
N LYS A 900 -2.17 -30.11 -51.13
CA LYS A 900 -2.87 -31.41 -51.04
C LYS A 900 -3.69 -31.60 -49.77
N ALA A 901 -3.54 -30.70 -48.80
CA ALA A 901 -4.33 -30.62 -47.58
C ALA A 901 -5.17 -29.33 -47.49
N SER A 902 -5.16 -28.49 -48.55
CA SER A 902 -5.86 -27.20 -48.61
C SER A 902 -7.27 -27.26 -49.21
N LYS A 903 -7.79 -28.46 -49.51
CA LYS A 903 -9.24 -28.64 -49.65
C LYS A 903 -9.83 -28.95 -48.28
N LEU A 904 -10.16 -27.89 -47.56
CA LEU A 904 -11.34 -27.78 -46.72
C LEU A 904 -11.78 -26.31 -46.78
#